data_AF-A0A6J2E0L1-F1
#
_entry.id   AF-A0A6J2E0L1-F1
#
_cell.length_a   1.000
_cell.length_b   1.000
_cell.length_c   1.000
_cell.angle_alpha   90.00
_cell.angle_beta   90.00
_cell.angle_gamma   90.00
#
_symmetry.space_group_name_H-M   'P 1'
#
loop_
_entity.id
_entity.type
_entity.pdbx_description
1 polymer ?
#
loop_
_entity_poly.entity_id
_entity_poly.type
_entity_poly.pdbx_seq_one_letter_code
_entity_poly.pdbx_strand_id
1 'polypeptide(L)'
;MPIKACADKLKREIELYGCPPDFPDEEEEEEDTSVKTEDVIIKDKAKGKKSKAAAKAGSSKYQWGIMKSLGLSDEEIVKFSEAEYWLDYFPPLAIQDLKRMGLKVDWRRSFITTDVNPYYDSFVRWQFLTLRERSKIKFGKRYTIYSPKDGQPCMDHDRQTGEGVGPQEYTLIKLKVLEPYPSKLSGLKGKNIFLVAATLRPETMFGQTNCWVRPDMKYIGFETVNGDIFICTQRAARNMSYQGFTKHNGVVPVVKELMGEEILGASLSAPLTSNKVIYVLPMLTIKEEKGTGVVTSVPSDSPDDFAALRDLKKKQALRAKYGIRDDMVLPFEPVPIIEIPGFGNLSAVTICDDLKVQSQNDREKLAEAKEKLYLKGFYDGVMLVDGFKGQKVQDVKKTIQKKMIDTGDAFIYMEPEKQVISRSSDECVVALCDQWYLDYGEENWKKQTSQCLKGLETFCEETRRNFEATLGWLQEHACSRTYGLGTRLPWDEQWLIESLSDSTIYMAFYTVAHLLQGGNLRGQTESPLGIRPQQMTKEVWDYVFFREAPFPKTQIPKEKLDQLKQEFEFWYPVDLRVSGKDLVPNHLSYYLYNHVAVWPEQSDKWPAAVRANGHLLLNSEKMSKSTGNFLTLTQAIDKFSADGMRLALADAGDTVEDANFVEAMADAGILRLYTWLEWVKEMVANWDSLRSGPASTFNDRVFASEMNAGIIKTDQNYEKMMFKEALKTGFFEFQAAKDKYRELAIEGMHRDLVFRFIEVQTLLLAPFCPHLCEHIWTLLGKPDSIMSASWPLAGPVDEALIRSSQYLMEVAHDLRLRLKNYMMPAKGKKTDKQPPQKPSHCTIYVAKNYPSWQHTTLSLLHNHFEANSGKLPDNKVIASELGNLPELKKYMKKVMPFVAMIKENLEKMGPRVLDLQLEFDEQAVLMENIVYLTNSLELEHIEVKFASEAEDKVREDCCPGKPLNVFRTEPGVAVSLVNPQPSNGHFSTKIEIRQGDNRDSVIRRLMKMDRGIKDLSKVKLMRFDDPLLGPRRVPVLGKEHTGKTPISEHAVFHVDLMSKKIHLTENGLGADIGDTIIYLVH
;
A
#
# COMPACT_ATOMS: atom_id res chain seq x y z
N MET A 1 11.73 -25.90 -1.92
CA MET A 1 10.59 -26.54 -2.63
C MET A 1 10.29 -25.94 -4.01
N PRO A 2 9.99 -24.63 -4.16
CA PRO A 2 9.53 -24.08 -5.45
C PRO A 2 10.46 -24.34 -6.64
N ILE A 3 11.78 -24.22 -6.41
CA ILE A 3 12.82 -24.46 -7.42
C ILE A 3 12.74 -25.90 -7.96
N LYS A 4 12.72 -26.90 -7.06
CA LYS A 4 12.68 -28.32 -7.44
C LYS A 4 11.39 -28.70 -8.14
N ALA A 5 10.24 -28.15 -7.70
CA ALA A 5 8.96 -28.38 -8.38
C ALA A 5 8.93 -27.81 -9.80
N CYS A 6 9.50 -26.62 -10.03
CA CYS A 6 9.64 -26.05 -11.38
C CYS A 6 10.60 -26.87 -12.25
N ALA A 7 11.73 -27.31 -11.70
CA ALA A 7 12.70 -28.16 -12.40
C ALA A 7 12.06 -29.50 -12.82
N ASP A 8 11.34 -30.17 -11.91
CA ASP A 8 10.69 -31.45 -12.20
C ASP A 8 9.51 -31.31 -13.18
N LYS A 9 8.75 -30.20 -13.09
CA LYS A 9 7.71 -29.89 -14.10
C LYS A 9 8.33 -29.72 -15.49
N LEU A 10 9.44 -28.96 -15.59
CA LEU A 10 10.15 -28.74 -16.84
C LEU A 10 10.75 -30.05 -17.38
N LYS A 11 11.37 -30.85 -16.51
CA LYS A 11 11.91 -32.18 -16.84
C LYS A 11 10.83 -33.09 -17.42
N ARG A 12 9.66 -33.14 -16.80
CA ARG A 12 8.51 -33.90 -17.30
C ARG A 12 8.02 -33.40 -18.66
N GLU A 13 7.96 -32.09 -18.87
CA GLU A 13 7.57 -31.52 -20.18
C GLU A 13 8.59 -31.92 -21.27
N ILE A 14 9.89 -31.87 -20.98
CA ILE A 14 10.95 -32.28 -21.91
C ILE A 14 10.88 -33.79 -22.22
N GLU A 15 10.69 -34.62 -21.19
CA GLU A 15 10.60 -36.08 -21.34
C GLU A 15 9.36 -36.51 -22.14
N LEU A 16 8.22 -35.81 -21.99
CA LEU A 16 6.97 -36.14 -22.66
C LEU A 16 6.87 -35.58 -24.09
N TYR A 17 7.38 -34.38 -24.32
CA TYR A 17 7.10 -33.61 -25.55
C TYR A 17 8.36 -33.30 -26.37
N GLY A 18 9.57 -33.54 -25.86
CA GLY A 18 10.84 -33.29 -26.56
C GLY A 18 11.45 -31.91 -26.28
N CYS A 19 12.49 -31.56 -27.07
CA CYS A 19 13.22 -30.30 -26.98
C CYS A 19 13.60 -29.81 -28.40
N PRO A 20 12.89 -28.82 -28.98
CA PRO A 20 11.77 -28.09 -28.38
C PRO A 20 10.53 -28.99 -28.19
N PRO A 21 9.72 -28.75 -27.14
CA PRO A 21 8.55 -29.57 -26.84
C PRO A 21 7.42 -29.33 -27.84
N ASP A 22 6.80 -30.42 -28.29
CA ASP A 22 5.57 -30.42 -29.10
C ASP A 22 4.36 -30.73 -28.20
N PHE A 23 3.62 -29.68 -27.81
CA PHE A 23 2.46 -29.83 -26.93
C PHE A 23 1.21 -30.18 -27.76
N PRO A 24 0.31 -31.04 -27.27
CA PRO A 24 -0.91 -31.40 -28.00
C PRO A 24 -1.78 -30.16 -28.26
N ASP A 25 -2.30 -30.05 -29.50
CA ASP A 25 -3.35 -29.10 -29.87
C ASP A 25 -4.60 -29.41 -29.03
N GLU A 26 -5.03 -28.49 -28.16
CA GLU A 26 -6.24 -28.68 -27.36
C GLU A 26 -7.49 -28.29 -28.19
N GLU A 27 -8.41 -29.24 -28.38
CA GLU A 27 -9.82 -28.96 -28.69
C GLU A 27 -10.39 -28.09 -27.55
N GLU A 28 -11.07 -27.00 -27.89
CA GLU A 28 -11.84 -26.21 -26.94
C GLU A 28 -12.91 -27.09 -26.30
N GLU A 29 -12.64 -27.66 -25.12
CA GLU A 29 -13.70 -28.22 -24.28
C GLU A 29 -14.70 -27.09 -24.00
N GLU A 30 -15.90 -27.20 -24.57
CA GLU A 30 -17.05 -26.34 -24.26
C GLU A 30 -17.24 -26.31 -22.73
N GLU A 31 -16.90 -25.18 -22.10
CA GLU A 31 -17.12 -24.96 -20.67
C GLU A 31 -18.62 -25.05 -20.37
N ASP A 32 -19.01 -26.15 -19.74
CA ASP A 32 -20.33 -26.32 -19.12
C ASP A 32 -20.53 -25.19 -18.08
N THR A 33 -21.42 -24.25 -18.40
CA THR A 33 -21.70 -23.05 -17.61
C THR A 33 -22.34 -23.39 -16.26
N SER A 34 -21.54 -23.87 -15.30
CA SER A 34 -21.96 -23.98 -13.90
C SER A 34 -21.65 -22.67 -13.17
N VAL A 35 -22.72 -21.94 -12.86
CA VAL A 35 -22.72 -20.70 -12.08
C VAL A 35 -22.03 -20.95 -10.72
N LYS A 36 -20.81 -20.41 -10.56
CA LYS A 36 -20.11 -20.37 -9.26
C LYS A 36 -20.83 -19.41 -8.31
N THR A 37 -21.71 -19.96 -7.49
CA THR A 37 -22.28 -19.26 -6.33
C THR A 37 -21.21 -19.05 -5.25
N GLU A 38 -21.01 -17.80 -4.84
CA GLU A 38 -20.22 -17.44 -3.67
C GLU A 38 -20.92 -17.91 -2.39
N ASP A 39 -20.30 -18.84 -1.67
CA ASP A 39 -20.70 -19.15 -0.28
C ASP A 39 -20.13 -18.05 0.65
N VAL A 40 -21.01 -17.39 1.40
CA VAL A 40 -20.67 -16.48 2.51
C VAL A 40 -20.17 -17.35 3.68
N ILE A 41 -18.89 -17.21 4.03
CA ILE A 41 -18.34 -17.73 5.28
C ILE A 41 -18.19 -16.53 6.21
N ILE A 42 -18.98 -16.48 7.28
CA ILE A 42 -18.78 -15.51 8.35
C ILE A 42 -17.55 -15.94 9.16
N LYS A 43 -16.43 -15.26 8.93
CA LYS A 43 -15.25 -15.21 9.81
C LYS A 43 -15.29 -13.87 10.55
N ASP A 44 -14.75 -13.86 11.77
CA ASP A 44 -14.55 -12.68 12.62
C ASP A 44 -14.05 -11.47 11.81
N LYS A 45 -14.51 -10.27 12.17
CA LYS A 45 -14.26 -8.98 11.50
C LYS A 45 -12.79 -8.52 11.57
N ALA A 46 -11.87 -9.33 11.06
CA ALA A 46 -10.47 -9.02 10.83
C ALA A 46 -9.96 -9.84 9.63
N LYS A 47 -10.43 -9.54 8.41
CA LYS A 47 -9.78 -9.89 7.13
C LYS A 47 -10.44 -9.11 5.99
N GLY A 48 -9.61 -8.40 5.22
CA GLY A 48 -10.02 -7.53 4.11
C GLY A 48 -10.82 -8.23 3.00
N LYS A 49 -11.64 -7.44 2.29
CA LYS A 49 -12.55 -7.87 1.22
C LYS A 49 -11.80 -8.64 0.13
N LYS A 50 -12.30 -9.84 -0.21
CA LYS A 50 -11.89 -10.64 -1.38
C LYS A 50 -12.58 -10.10 -2.64
N SER A 51 -11.82 -9.84 -3.70
CA SER A 51 -12.35 -9.58 -5.05
C SER A 51 -12.38 -10.87 -5.88
N LYS A 52 -13.44 -11.02 -6.68
CA LYS A 52 -13.77 -12.20 -7.50
C LYS A 52 -12.70 -12.50 -8.55
N ALA A 53 -12.49 -13.79 -8.72
CA ALA A 53 -11.71 -14.39 -9.80
C ALA A 53 -12.36 -14.17 -11.17
N ALA A 54 -11.73 -13.33 -11.99
CA ALA A 54 -11.83 -13.36 -13.44
C ALA A 54 -10.49 -12.89 -14.01
N ALA A 55 -9.52 -13.81 -14.12
CA ALA A 55 -8.25 -13.57 -14.80
C ALA A 55 -7.69 -14.92 -15.30
N LYS A 56 -8.06 -15.31 -16.51
CA LYS A 56 -7.36 -16.34 -17.30
C LYS A 56 -7.00 -15.74 -18.65
N ALA A 57 -5.69 -15.66 -18.93
CA ALA A 57 -5.03 -15.86 -20.23
C ALA A 57 -3.62 -15.23 -20.24
N GLY A 58 -2.64 -15.87 -19.59
CA GLY A 58 -1.21 -15.65 -19.87
C GLY A 58 -0.76 -16.61 -20.97
N SER A 59 0.13 -16.16 -21.87
CA SER A 59 0.43 -16.82 -23.15
C SER A 59 1.13 -18.20 -23.09
N SER A 60 1.52 -18.74 -21.93
CA SER A 60 2.04 -20.10 -21.84
C SER A 60 1.64 -20.83 -20.54
N LYS A 61 0.85 -21.90 -20.66
CA LYS A 61 0.43 -22.82 -19.57
C LYS A 61 1.60 -23.72 -19.07
N TYR A 62 2.60 -23.93 -19.92
CA TYR A 62 3.74 -24.82 -19.70
C TYR A 62 4.98 -24.11 -19.15
N GLN A 63 5.78 -24.81 -18.34
CA GLN A 63 6.98 -24.28 -17.72
C GLN A 63 8.03 -23.91 -18.78
N TRP A 64 8.16 -24.72 -19.85
CA TRP A 64 9.05 -24.42 -20.98
C TRP A 64 8.79 -23.03 -21.59
N GLY A 65 7.52 -22.70 -21.86
CA GLY A 65 7.14 -21.39 -22.41
C GLY A 65 7.51 -20.22 -21.49
N ILE A 66 7.39 -20.41 -20.17
CA ILE A 66 7.83 -19.41 -19.19
C ILE A 66 9.34 -19.24 -19.24
N MET A 67 10.12 -20.32 -19.34
CA MET A 67 11.58 -20.24 -19.43
C MET A 67 12.02 -19.56 -20.73
N LYS A 68 11.33 -19.83 -21.84
CA LYS A 68 11.58 -19.15 -23.13
C LYS A 68 11.27 -17.65 -23.05
N SER A 69 10.25 -17.26 -22.28
CA SER A 69 9.90 -15.85 -22.06
C SER A 69 10.98 -15.06 -21.30
N LEU A 70 11.88 -15.76 -20.58
CA LEU A 70 13.07 -15.16 -19.95
C LEU A 70 14.23 -14.93 -20.94
N GLY A 71 14.04 -15.23 -22.23
CA GLY A 71 15.06 -15.04 -23.27
C GLY A 71 16.10 -16.16 -23.37
N LEU A 72 15.86 -17.31 -22.74
CA LEU A 72 16.77 -18.45 -22.75
C LEU A 72 16.76 -19.18 -24.11
N SER A 73 17.93 -19.67 -24.54
CA SER A 73 18.02 -20.55 -25.71
C SER A 73 17.47 -21.95 -25.41
N ASP A 74 17.04 -22.70 -26.42
CA ASP A 74 16.43 -24.03 -26.19
C ASP A 74 17.40 -25.00 -25.49
N GLU A 75 18.68 -25.00 -25.89
CA GLU A 75 19.72 -25.83 -25.28
C GLU A 75 20.03 -25.45 -23.82
N GLU A 76 19.83 -24.19 -23.44
CA GLU A 76 20.01 -23.74 -22.05
C GLU A 76 18.83 -24.13 -21.17
N ILE A 77 17.59 -24.10 -21.69
CA ILE A 77 16.39 -24.45 -20.93
C ILE A 77 16.49 -25.89 -20.41
N VAL A 78 17.05 -26.82 -21.19
CA VAL A 78 17.24 -28.22 -20.79
C VAL A 78 18.06 -28.35 -19.50
N LYS A 79 19.04 -27.47 -19.26
CA LYS A 79 19.88 -27.53 -18.06
C LYS A 79 19.08 -27.25 -16.77
N PHE A 80 17.94 -26.55 -16.88
CA PHE A 80 17.04 -26.27 -15.75
C PHE A 80 16.17 -27.47 -15.35
N SER A 81 16.30 -28.64 -16.00
CA SER A 81 15.67 -29.88 -15.52
C SER A 81 16.22 -30.32 -14.15
N GLU A 82 17.46 -29.94 -13.83
CA GLU A 82 18.07 -30.18 -12.52
C GLU A 82 18.10 -28.90 -11.69
N ALA A 83 17.77 -29.02 -10.40
CA ALA A 83 17.51 -27.87 -9.54
C ALA A 83 18.79 -27.10 -9.17
N GLU A 84 19.93 -27.76 -9.23
CA GLU A 84 21.26 -27.20 -8.97
C GLU A 84 21.61 -26.10 -9.98
N TYR A 85 21.21 -26.26 -11.25
CA TYR A 85 21.46 -25.24 -12.28
C TYR A 85 20.70 -23.93 -11.98
N TRP A 86 19.55 -24.00 -11.31
CA TRP A 86 18.83 -22.81 -10.87
C TRP A 86 19.62 -22.02 -9.82
N LEU A 87 20.29 -22.73 -8.91
CA LEU A 87 21.16 -22.15 -7.87
C LEU A 87 22.43 -21.54 -8.46
N ASP A 88 22.83 -21.96 -9.66
CA ASP A 88 23.98 -21.41 -10.37
C ASP A 88 23.58 -20.22 -11.26
N TYR A 89 22.36 -20.21 -11.78
CA TYR A 89 21.89 -19.18 -12.72
C TYR A 89 21.28 -17.96 -12.03
N PHE A 90 20.28 -18.14 -11.16
CA PHE A 90 19.50 -17.01 -10.62
C PHE A 90 20.22 -16.19 -9.53
N PRO A 91 20.95 -16.78 -8.56
CA PRO A 91 21.61 -16.00 -7.53
C PRO A 91 22.63 -14.99 -8.08
N PRO A 92 23.51 -15.32 -9.05
CA PRO A 92 24.38 -14.32 -9.67
C PRO A 92 23.61 -13.20 -10.38
N LEU A 93 22.51 -13.52 -11.08
CA LEU A 93 21.66 -12.52 -11.72
C LEU A 93 21.01 -11.58 -10.70
N ALA A 94 20.49 -12.12 -9.60
CA ALA A 94 19.93 -11.29 -8.53
C ALA A 94 20.98 -10.32 -7.95
N ILE A 95 22.21 -10.79 -7.71
CA ILE A 95 23.31 -9.92 -7.26
C ILE A 95 23.63 -8.85 -8.31
N GLN A 96 23.66 -9.22 -9.59
CA GLN A 96 23.89 -8.28 -10.69
C GLN A 96 22.79 -7.20 -10.76
N ASP A 97 21.52 -7.59 -10.70
CA ASP A 97 20.38 -6.68 -10.78
C ASP A 97 20.36 -5.70 -9.59
N LEU A 98 20.63 -6.20 -8.38
CA LEU A 98 20.69 -5.38 -7.17
C LEU A 98 21.91 -4.43 -7.16
N LYS A 99 23.06 -4.86 -7.68
CA LYS A 99 24.22 -3.97 -7.93
C LYS A 99 23.88 -2.89 -8.95
N ARG A 100 23.19 -3.27 -10.03
CA ARG A 100 22.76 -2.35 -11.09
C ARG A 100 21.76 -1.30 -10.60
N MET A 101 20.92 -1.65 -9.62
CA MET A 101 20.04 -0.71 -8.91
C MET A 101 20.80 0.26 -7.99
N GLY A 102 22.05 -0.04 -7.63
CA GLY A 102 22.86 0.77 -6.71
C GLY A 102 22.46 0.61 -5.25
N LEU A 103 22.17 -0.62 -4.80
CA LEU A 103 21.91 -0.88 -3.39
C LEU A 103 23.19 -0.82 -2.56
N LYS A 104 23.09 -0.27 -1.34
CA LYS A 104 24.20 -0.14 -0.38
C LYS A 104 24.40 -1.44 0.40
N VAL A 105 24.81 -2.50 -0.30
CA VAL A 105 24.94 -3.87 0.25
C VAL A 105 26.41 -4.29 0.32
N ASP A 106 26.84 -4.85 1.46
CA ASP A 106 28.13 -5.55 1.56
C ASP A 106 28.00 -6.96 0.96
N TRP A 107 28.34 -7.08 -0.32
CA TRP A 107 28.23 -8.32 -1.10
C TRP A 107 29.07 -9.48 -0.57
N ARG A 108 30.08 -9.20 0.28
CA ARG A 108 30.87 -10.26 0.92
C ARG A 108 30.03 -11.10 1.89
N ARG A 109 28.89 -10.56 2.34
CA ARG A 109 27.95 -11.22 3.26
C ARG A 109 26.82 -11.96 2.54
N SER A 110 26.80 -12.00 1.21
CA SER A 110 25.79 -12.70 0.42
C SER A 110 26.02 -14.22 0.38
N PHE A 111 24.95 -15.01 0.40
CA PHE A 111 25.00 -16.47 0.46
C PHE A 111 23.73 -17.14 -0.11
N ILE A 112 23.78 -18.45 -0.36
CA ILE A 112 22.61 -19.31 -0.62
C ILE A 112 22.30 -20.19 0.60
N THR A 113 21.06 -20.69 0.67
CA THR A 113 20.47 -21.26 1.90
C THR A 113 20.37 -22.79 1.95
N THR A 114 20.68 -23.50 0.87
CA THR A 114 20.57 -24.96 0.83
C THR A 114 21.85 -25.63 1.37
N ASP A 115 21.81 -26.94 1.56
CA ASP A 115 22.98 -27.78 1.88
C ASP A 115 24.16 -27.63 0.90
N VAL A 116 23.90 -27.16 -0.33
CA VAL A 116 24.93 -26.69 -1.28
C VAL A 116 25.89 -25.66 -0.67
N ASN A 117 25.44 -24.82 0.27
CA ASN A 117 26.31 -23.95 1.07
C ASN A 117 26.63 -24.59 2.43
N PRO A 118 27.86 -25.09 2.63
CA PRO A 118 28.19 -25.87 3.81
C PRO A 118 28.30 -25.03 5.09
N TYR A 119 28.60 -23.73 5.00
CA TYR A 119 28.64 -22.86 6.18
C TYR A 119 27.23 -22.53 6.68
N TYR A 120 26.30 -22.29 5.76
CA TYR A 120 24.91 -22.03 6.11
C TYR A 120 24.21 -23.30 6.60
N ASP A 121 24.44 -24.44 5.96
CA ASP A 121 23.96 -25.75 6.43
C ASP A 121 24.43 -26.03 7.87
N SER A 122 25.72 -25.81 8.16
CA SER A 122 26.28 -25.92 9.51
C SER A 122 25.58 -24.98 10.52
N PHE A 123 25.32 -23.73 10.12
CA PHE A 123 24.59 -22.76 10.95
C PHE A 123 23.15 -23.22 11.25
N VAL A 124 22.42 -23.69 10.24
CA VAL A 124 21.04 -24.20 10.42
C VAL A 124 21.03 -25.46 11.28
N ARG A 125 21.99 -26.38 11.11
CA ARG A 125 22.15 -27.54 11.98
C ARG A 125 22.35 -27.13 13.44
N TRP A 126 23.20 -26.13 13.71
CA TRP A 126 23.38 -25.59 15.06
C TRP A 126 22.08 -25.02 15.65
N GLN A 127 21.34 -24.23 14.87
CA GLN A 127 20.05 -23.69 15.29
C GLN A 127 19.11 -24.83 15.72
N PHE A 128 18.95 -25.85 14.87
CA PHE A 128 18.01 -26.93 15.12
C PHE A 128 18.44 -27.84 16.28
N LEU A 129 19.75 -28.08 16.45
CA LEU A 129 20.27 -28.78 17.62
C LEU A 129 19.94 -28.02 18.90
N THR A 130 20.13 -26.71 18.91
CA THR A 130 19.81 -25.84 20.05
C THR A 130 18.31 -25.82 20.36
N LEU A 131 17.46 -25.71 19.33
CA LEU A 131 16.01 -25.75 19.49
C LEU A 131 15.54 -27.11 20.06
N ARG A 132 16.13 -28.21 19.60
CA ARG A 132 15.82 -29.55 20.13
C ARG A 132 16.28 -29.70 21.58
N GLU A 133 17.50 -29.27 21.90
CA GLU A 133 18.04 -29.27 23.27
C GLU A 133 17.12 -28.52 24.24
N ARG A 134 16.52 -27.42 23.77
CA ARG A 134 15.56 -26.60 24.54
C ARG A 134 14.11 -27.05 24.42
N SER A 135 13.87 -28.28 23.96
CA SER A 135 12.53 -28.89 23.82
C SER A 135 11.54 -28.11 22.95
N LYS A 136 12.04 -27.28 22.02
CA LYS A 136 11.22 -26.48 21.09
C LYS A 136 10.81 -27.27 19.84
N ILE A 137 11.51 -28.36 19.57
CA ILE A 137 11.20 -29.30 18.48
C ILE A 137 10.66 -30.59 19.09
N LYS A 138 9.51 -31.04 18.58
CA LYS A 138 8.85 -32.29 18.99
C LYS A 138 8.57 -33.17 17.77
N PHE A 139 8.32 -34.45 18.03
CA PHE A 139 7.94 -35.44 17.02
C PHE A 139 6.59 -36.05 17.39
N GLY A 140 5.68 -36.16 16.42
CA GLY A 140 4.40 -36.82 16.63
C GLY A 140 3.56 -36.89 15.36
N LYS A 141 2.47 -37.66 15.42
CA LYS A 141 1.49 -37.73 14.34
C LYS A 141 0.61 -36.51 14.34
N ARG A 142 0.56 -35.80 13.22
CA ARG A 142 -0.25 -34.58 13.06
C ARG A 142 -1.02 -34.58 11.76
N TYR A 143 -2.17 -33.93 11.80
CA TYR A 143 -2.95 -33.67 10.61
C TYR A 143 -2.33 -32.52 9.83
N THR A 144 -2.11 -32.76 8.55
CA THR A 144 -1.58 -31.74 7.65
C THR A 144 -2.14 -31.93 6.26
N ILE A 145 -2.23 -30.83 5.51
CA ILE A 145 -2.50 -30.91 4.08
C ILE A 145 -1.34 -31.67 3.44
N TYR A 146 -1.63 -32.66 2.62
CA TYR A 146 -0.69 -33.64 2.12
C TYR A 146 -0.97 -33.90 0.65
N SER A 147 0.07 -33.97 -0.18
CA SER A 147 -0.06 -34.44 -1.55
C SER A 147 0.29 -35.93 -1.62
N PRO A 148 -0.70 -36.81 -1.89
CA PRO A 148 -0.46 -38.22 -2.16
C PRO A 148 0.62 -38.50 -3.19
N LYS A 149 0.67 -37.69 -4.26
CA LYS A 149 1.64 -37.81 -5.33
C LYS A 149 3.04 -37.41 -4.90
N ASP A 150 3.16 -36.33 -4.13
CA ASP A 150 4.46 -35.84 -3.65
C ASP A 150 4.98 -36.65 -2.45
N GLY A 151 4.10 -37.44 -1.81
CA GLY A 151 4.46 -38.26 -0.66
C GLY A 151 4.83 -37.43 0.58
N GLN A 152 4.37 -36.18 0.68
CA GLN A 152 4.72 -35.27 1.77
C GLN A 152 3.64 -34.23 2.10
N PRO A 153 3.75 -33.58 3.28
CA PRO A 153 2.93 -32.42 3.61
C PRO A 153 3.07 -31.30 2.55
N CYS A 154 1.93 -30.79 2.08
CA CYS A 154 1.82 -29.73 1.07
C CYS A 154 1.41 -28.41 1.73
N MET A 155 2.41 -27.59 2.08
CA MET A 155 2.17 -26.29 2.71
C MET A 155 1.87 -25.21 1.70
N ASP A 156 1.58 -23.99 2.17
CA ASP A 156 1.12 -22.86 1.36
C ASP A 156 1.99 -22.61 0.11
N HIS A 157 3.32 -22.64 0.25
CA HIS A 157 4.25 -22.41 -0.86
C HIS A 157 4.36 -23.61 -1.83
N ASP A 158 3.87 -24.78 -1.41
CA ASP A 158 3.84 -26.02 -2.21
C ASP A 158 2.55 -26.12 -3.04
N ARG A 159 1.62 -25.17 -2.88
CA ARG A 159 0.30 -25.17 -3.52
C ARG A 159 0.29 -24.35 -4.79
N GLN A 160 -0.53 -24.79 -5.73
CA GLN A 160 -0.98 -24.02 -6.89
C GLN A 160 -2.29 -23.29 -6.57
N THR A 161 -3.18 -23.94 -5.81
CA THR A 161 -4.49 -23.41 -5.41
C THR A 161 -4.73 -23.71 -3.93
N GLY A 162 -5.39 -22.80 -3.22
CA GLY A 162 -5.77 -23.01 -1.81
C GLY A 162 -4.69 -22.61 -0.81
N GLU A 163 -3.95 -21.54 -1.09
CA GLU A 163 -3.03 -20.93 -0.12
C GLU A 163 -3.78 -20.47 1.13
N GLY A 164 -3.27 -20.81 2.32
CA GLY A 164 -3.89 -20.53 3.61
C GLY A 164 -5.05 -21.47 3.98
N VAL A 165 -5.33 -22.49 3.17
CA VAL A 165 -6.34 -23.52 3.48
C VAL A 165 -5.77 -24.52 4.49
N GLY A 166 -6.45 -24.70 5.63
CA GLY A 166 -6.05 -25.67 6.65
C GLY A 166 -6.84 -26.98 6.59
N PRO A 167 -6.42 -27.98 7.38
CA PRO A 167 -7.30 -29.09 7.76
C PRO A 167 -8.54 -28.55 8.49
N GLN A 168 -9.72 -28.99 8.07
CA GLN A 168 -10.99 -28.75 8.74
C GLN A 168 -11.47 -30.05 9.39
N GLU A 169 -11.76 -29.97 10.69
CA GLU A 169 -12.26 -31.10 11.45
C GLU A 169 -13.77 -31.30 11.25
N TYR A 170 -14.15 -32.53 10.98
CA TYR A 170 -15.52 -33.03 10.97
C TYR A 170 -15.66 -34.20 11.94
N THR A 171 -16.84 -34.29 12.57
CA THR A 171 -17.24 -35.52 13.26
C THR A 171 -17.83 -36.47 12.23
N LEU A 172 -17.21 -37.64 12.08
CA LEU A 172 -17.65 -38.69 11.17
C LEU A 172 -18.55 -39.67 11.92
N ILE A 173 -19.86 -39.56 11.70
CA ILE A 173 -20.87 -40.38 12.36
C ILE A 173 -21.00 -41.72 11.64
N LYS A 174 -21.03 -42.82 12.38
CA LYS A 174 -21.26 -44.17 11.85
C LYS A 174 -22.73 -44.54 11.97
N LEU A 175 -23.40 -44.78 10.85
CA LEU A 175 -24.77 -45.26 10.81
C LEU A 175 -24.75 -46.73 10.40
N LYS A 176 -25.08 -47.63 11.32
CA LYS A 176 -25.02 -49.08 11.07
C LYS A 176 -26.19 -49.49 10.17
N VAL A 177 -25.90 -50.11 9.02
CA VAL A 177 -26.91 -50.70 8.15
C VAL A 177 -27.48 -51.96 8.81
N LEU A 178 -28.79 -52.01 8.94
CA LEU A 178 -29.51 -53.11 9.58
C LEU A 178 -30.03 -54.09 8.52
N GLU A 179 -30.22 -55.35 8.91
CA GLU A 179 -30.89 -56.32 8.05
C GLU A 179 -32.41 -56.00 7.97
N PRO A 180 -33.06 -56.25 6.82
CA PRO A 180 -32.51 -56.79 5.58
C PRO A 180 -31.69 -55.73 4.80
N TYR A 181 -30.51 -56.14 4.32
CA TYR A 181 -29.66 -55.27 3.50
C TYR A 181 -30.28 -55.00 2.13
N PRO A 182 -30.05 -53.81 1.54
CA PRO A 182 -30.41 -53.56 0.15
C PRO A 182 -29.69 -54.55 -0.78
N SER A 183 -30.31 -54.84 -1.93
CA SER A 183 -29.90 -55.93 -2.84
C SER A 183 -28.41 -55.91 -3.20
N LYS A 184 -27.83 -54.71 -3.41
CA LYS A 184 -26.42 -54.53 -3.78
C LYS A 184 -25.44 -54.87 -2.65
N LEU A 185 -25.87 -54.82 -1.39
CA LEU A 185 -25.06 -55.10 -0.20
C LEU A 185 -25.20 -56.54 0.32
N SER A 186 -26.05 -57.35 -0.30
CA SER A 186 -26.29 -58.76 0.10
C SER A 186 -25.02 -59.63 0.10
N GLY A 187 -24.06 -59.36 -0.80
CA GLY A 187 -22.77 -60.06 -0.87
C GLY A 187 -21.79 -59.76 0.26
N LEU A 188 -22.12 -58.80 1.14
CA LEU A 188 -21.31 -58.42 2.31
C LEU A 188 -21.89 -58.95 3.63
N LYS A 189 -22.79 -59.94 3.54
CA LYS A 189 -23.41 -60.57 4.71
C LYS A 189 -22.34 -61.17 5.63
N GLY A 190 -22.38 -60.81 6.91
CA GLY A 190 -21.40 -61.22 7.93
C GLY A 190 -20.36 -60.15 8.30
N LYS A 191 -20.28 -59.03 7.57
CA LYS A 191 -19.51 -57.84 7.99
C LYS A 191 -20.44 -56.76 8.52
N ASN A 192 -19.95 -55.91 9.43
CA ASN A 192 -20.70 -54.70 9.79
C ASN A 192 -20.53 -53.65 8.68
N ILE A 193 -21.63 -53.09 8.22
CA ILE A 193 -21.66 -52.08 7.17
C ILE A 193 -22.11 -50.77 7.80
N PHE A 194 -21.35 -49.70 7.57
CA PHE A 194 -21.64 -48.37 8.08
C PHE A 194 -21.69 -47.35 6.94
N LEU A 195 -22.78 -46.57 6.90
CA LEU A 195 -22.76 -45.29 6.20
C LEU A 195 -22.04 -44.29 7.09
N VAL A 196 -21.05 -43.60 6.52
CA VAL A 196 -20.24 -42.64 7.29
C VAL A 196 -20.54 -41.21 6.86
N ALA A 197 -21.13 -40.43 7.76
CA ALA A 197 -21.64 -39.09 7.47
C ALA A 197 -20.82 -38.02 8.20
N ALA A 198 -20.35 -37.01 7.48
CA ALA A 198 -19.58 -35.91 8.06
C ALA A 198 -20.52 -34.80 8.60
N THR A 199 -20.29 -34.34 9.83
CA THR A 199 -21.02 -33.20 10.42
C THR A 199 -20.10 -32.27 11.19
N LEU A 200 -20.39 -30.97 11.13
CA LEU A 200 -19.76 -29.93 11.96
C LEU A 200 -20.50 -29.69 13.28
N ARG A 201 -21.68 -30.30 13.45
CA ARG A 201 -22.59 -30.08 14.57
C ARG A 201 -22.93 -31.39 15.28
N PRO A 202 -21.94 -32.05 15.93
CA PRO A 202 -22.17 -33.31 16.64
C PRO A 202 -23.24 -33.21 17.73
N GLU A 203 -23.44 -32.03 18.31
CA GLU A 203 -24.51 -31.77 19.28
C GLU A 203 -25.91 -31.98 18.72
N THR A 204 -26.08 -31.94 17.40
CA THR A 204 -27.40 -32.07 16.75
C THR A 204 -27.83 -33.52 16.52
N MET A 205 -26.96 -34.49 16.78
CA MET A 205 -27.20 -35.90 16.43
C MET A 205 -28.37 -36.56 17.20
N PHE A 206 -28.83 -35.95 18.29
CA PHE A 206 -30.06 -36.37 19.00
C PHE A 206 -31.33 -36.18 18.15
N GLY A 207 -31.29 -35.28 17.16
CA GLY A 207 -32.44 -34.90 16.35
C GLY A 207 -32.53 -35.62 15.01
N GLN A 208 -31.79 -36.72 14.82
CA GLN A 208 -31.77 -37.41 13.53
C GLN A 208 -33.10 -38.10 13.23
N THR A 209 -33.61 -37.86 12.02
CA THR A 209 -34.84 -38.47 11.49
C THR A 209 -34.55 -39.46 10.37
N ASN A 210 -33.52 -39.20 9.56
CA ASN A 210 -33.12 -40.02 8.42
C ASN A 210 -31.64 -39.73 8.04
N CYS A 211 -31.17 -40.38 6.99
CA CYS A 211 -29.87 -40.13 6.36
C CYS A 211 -30.08 -39.72 4.90
N TRP A 212 -29.30 -38.77 4.40
CA TRP A 212 -29.36 -38.28 3.03
C TRP A 212 -28.23 -38.84 2.18
N VAL A 213 -28.59 -39.35 1.01
CA VAL A 213 -27.68 -39.69 -0.08
C VAL A 213 -28.20 -39.13 -1.39
N ARG A 214 -27.31 -38.87 -2.34
CA ARG A 214 -27.68 -38.36 -3.65
C ARG A 214 -27.82 -39.54 -4.63
N PRO A 215 -29.00 -39.77 -5.24
CA PRO A 215 -29.26 -40.97 -6.03
C PRO A 215 -28.27 -41.20 -7.19
N ASP A 216 -27.87 -40.12 -7.87
CA ASP A 216 -27.01 -40.08 -9.03
C ASP A 216 -25.50 -39.95 -8.69
N MET A 217 -25.13 -39.96 -7.41
CA MET A 217 -23.73 -39.91 -6.99
C MET A 217 -23.14 -41.32 -6.88
N LYS A 218 -21.86 -41.46 -7.26
CA LYS A 218 -21.11 -42.72 -7.12
C LYS A 218 -20.57 -42.85 -5.71
N TYR A 219 -20.91 -43.95 -5.04
CA TYR A 219 -20.40 -44.32 -3.73
C TYR A 219 -19.55 -45.59 -3.84
N ILE A 220 -18.65 -45.74 -2.87
CA ILE A 220 -17.82 -46.92 -2.70
C ILE A 220 -18.00 -47.47 -1.29
N GLY A 221 -18.06 -48.80 -1.19
CA GLY A 221 -17.86 -49.55 0.03
C GLY A 221 -16.40 -50.01 0.08
N PHE A 222 -15.68 -49.68 1.14
CA PHE A 222 -14.29 -50.11 1.33
C PHE A 222 -14.07 -50.71 2.72
N GLU A 223 -13.08 -51.58 2.84
CA GLU A 223 -12.72 -52.23 4.10
C GLU A 223 -11.80 -51.35 4.95
N THR A 224 -12.14 -51.18 6.23
CA THR A 224 -11.38 -50.41 7.21
C THR A 224 -10.33 -51.26 7.93
N VAL A 225 -9.48 -50.63 8.75
CA VAL A 225 -8.42 -51.29 9.54
C VAL A 225 -8.94 -52.38 10.48
N ASN A 226 -10.19 -52.27 10.95
CA ASN A 226 -10.83 -53.24 11.83
C ASN A 226 -11.74 -54.25 11.08
N GLY A 227 -11.75 -54.23 9.74
CA GLY A 227 -12.53 -55.15 8.91
C GLY A 227 -14.00 -54.77 8.71
N ASP A 228 -14.43 -53.62 9.22
CA ASP A 228 -15.76 -53.05 8.94
C ASP A 228 -15.81 -52.51 7.49
N ILE A 229 -17.02 -52.36 6.95
CA ILE A 229 -17.23 -51.77 5.62
C ILE A 229 -17.79 -50.36 5.77
N PHE A 230 -17.06 -49.37 5.30
CA PHE A 230 -17.52 -47.98 5.24
C PHE A 230 -18.01 -47.63 3.84
N ILE A 231 -19.16 -46.95 3.76
CA ILE A 231 -19.74 -46.47 2.52
C ILE A 231 -19.69 -44.94 2.46
N CYS A 232 -18.95 -44.39 1.50
CA CYS A 232 -18.80 -42.95 1.21
C CYS A 232 -18.33 -42.72 -0.24
N THR A 233 -17.98 -41.50 -0.61
CA THR A 233 -17.37 -41.19 -1.91
C THR A 233 -15.89 -41.60 -2.00
N GLN A 234 -15.39 -41.76 -3.23
CA GLN A 234 -13.98 -42.10 -3.47
C GLN A 234 -13.01 -41.09 -2.84
N ARG A 235 -13.31 -39.79 -2.95
CA ARG A 235 -12.48 -38.73 -2.37
C ARG A 235 -12.43 -38.79 -0.85
N ALA A 236 -13.56 -39.09 -0.20
CA ALA A 236 -13.61 -39.23 1.25
C ALA A 236 -12.82 -40.45 1.72
N ALA A 237 -12.97 -41.60 1.06
CA ALA A 237 -12.18 -42.79 1.36
C ALA A 237 -10.68 -42.56 1.13
N ARG A 238 -10.29 -41.81 0.08
CA ARG A 238 -8.90 -41.40 -0.16
C ARG A 238 -8.39 -40.58 1.03
N ASN A 239 -9.09 -39.54 1.47
CA ASN A 239 -8.71 -38.78 2.67
C ASN A 239 -8.58 -39.68 3.91
N MET A 240 -9.57 -40.53 4.19
CA MET A 240 -9.55 -41.46 5.32
C MET A 240 -8.37 -42.44 5.27
N SER A 241 -7.98 -42.92 4.09
CA SER A 241 -6.86 -43.83 3.92
C SER A 241 -5.51 -43.21 4.34
N TYR A 242 -5.38 -41.88 4.26
CA TYR A 242 -4.21 -41.15 4.74
C TYR A 242 -4.30 -40.75 6.22
N GLN A 243 -5.41 -41.05 6.89
CA GLN A 243 -5.67 -40.75 8.31
C GLN A 243 -5.65 -42.01 9.18
N GLY A 244 -5.25 -43.15 8.62
CA GLY A 244 -5.14 -44.41 9.35
C GLY A 244 -6.44 -45.23 9.43
N PHE A 245 -7.45 -44.92 8.61
CA PHE A 245 -8.70 -45.68 8.59
C PHE A 245 -8.59 -47.01 7.83
N THR A 246 -7.64 -47.14 6.91
CA THR A 246 -7.40 -48.35 6.12
C THR A 246 -6.18 -49.10 6.64
N LYS A 247 -6.08 -50.40 6.32
CA LYS A 247 -4.97 -51.25 6.76
C LYS A 247 -3.59 -50.78 6.25
N HIS A 248 -3.55 -50.22 5.05
CA HIS A 248 -2.35 -49.66 4.43
C HIS A 248 -2.60 -48.19 4.09
N ASN A 249 -1.68 -47.32 4.52
CA ASN A 249 -1.78 -45.88 4.33
C ASN A 249 -1.90 -45.52 2.85
N GLY A 250 -2.88 -44.68 2.49
CA GLY A 250 -3.13 -44.24 1.12
C GLY A 250 -3.77 -45.27 0.18
N VAL A 251 -4.00 -46.51 0.65
CA VAL A 251 -4.62 -47.59 -0.14
C VAL A 251 -6.06 -47.77 0.30
N VAL A 252 -7.00 -47.67 -0.65
CA VAL A 252 -8.43 -47.87 -0.43
C VAL A 252 -8.84 -49.25 -0.97
N PRO A 253 -9.04 -50.27 -0.11
CA PRO A 253 -9.49 -51.59 -0.54
C PRO A 253 -11.00 -51.58 -0.85
N VAL A 254 -11.35 -51.16 -2.07
CA VAL A 254 -12.74 -51.11 -2.52
C VAL A 254 -13.31 -52.52 -2.64
N VAL A 255 -14.38 -52.79 -1.90
CA VAL A 255 -15.11 -54.07 -1.93
C VAL A 255 -16.36 -54.01 -2.79
N LYS A 256 -16.94 -52.81 -2.98
CA LYS A 256 -18.14 -52.62 -3.79
C LYS A 256 -18.26 -51.20 -4.31
N GLU A 257 -18.71 -51.04 -5.55
CA GLU A 257 -19.16 -49.76 -6.10
C GLU A 257 -20.68 -49.79 -6.29
N LEU A 258 -21.33 -48.65 -6.04
CA LEU A 258 -22.77 -48.51 -6.11
C LEU A 258 -23.20 -47.06 -6.34
N MET A 259 -24.36 -46.88 -6.98
CA MET A 259 -25.01 -45.58 -7.05
C MET A 259 -25.80 -45.31 -5.77
N GLY A 260 -25.98 -44.04 -5.41
CA GLY A 260 -26.76 -43.67 -4.22
C GLY A 260 -28.19 -44.21 -4.24
N GLU A 261 -28.79 -44.34 -5.42
CA GLU A 261 -30.12 -44.92 -5.63
C GLU A 261 -30.22 -46.36 -5.09
N GLU A 262 -29.13 -47.13 -5.16
CA GLU A 262 -29.08 -48.52 -4.72
C GLU A 262 -29.03 -48.68 -3.19
N ILE A 263 -28.83 -47.58 -2.46
CA ILE A 263 -28.76 -47.51 -0.98
C ILE A 263 -30.10 -47.05 -0.39
N LEU A 264 -30.97 -46.45 -1.22
CA LEU A 264 -32.23 -45.87 -0.78
C LEU A 264 -33.14 -46.91 -0.11
N GLY A 265 -33.78 -46.49 0.98
CA GLY A 265 -34.67 -47.33 1.78
C GLY A 265 -33.97 -48.32 2.73
N ALA A 266 -32.64 -48.33 2.79
CA ALA A 266 -31.91 -49.10 3.79
C ALA A 266 -32.21 -48.59 5.21
N SER A 267 -32.42 -49.52 6.15
CA SER A 267 -32.61 -49.22 7.56
C SER A 267 -31.27 -49.01 8.27
N LEU A 268 -31.22 -48.03 9.17
CA LEU A 268 -30.03 -47.60 9.88
C LEU A 268 -30.28 -47.52 11.37
N SER A 269 -29.29 -47.92 12.15
CA SER A 269 -29.15 -47.52 13.55
C SER A 269 -28.18 -46.35 13.62
N ALA A 270 -28.66 -45.21 14.14
CA ALA A 270 -27.89 -43.98 14.24
C ALA A 270 -27.57 -43.63 15.71
N PRO A 271 -26.41 -43.04 16.00
CA PRO A 271 -26.04 -42.66 17.36
C PRO A 271 -26.93 -41.55 17.93
N LEU A 272 -27.13 -41.57 19.25
CA LEU A 272 -27.79 -40.54 20.08
C LEU A 272 -29.28 -40.23 19.83
N THR A 273 -29.80 -40.47 18.63
CA THR A 273 -31.21 -40.17 18.31
C THR A 273 -32.19 -41.02 19.12
N SER A 274 -33.36 -40.46 19.41
CA SER A 274 -34.49 -41.20 20.01
C SER A 274 -35.10 -42.23 19.04
N ASN A 275 -34.91 -42.04 17.74
CA ASN A 275 -35.37 -42.95 16.70
C ASN A 275 -34.45 -44.18 16.60
N LYS A 276 -34.88 -45.32 17.13
CA LYS A 276 -34.10 -46.57 17.12
C LYS A 276 -33.71 -47.04 15.71
N VAL A 277 -34.58 -46.78 14.74
CA VAL A 277 -34.37 -47.08 13.32
C VAL A 277 -34.72 -45.85 12.50
N ILE A 278 -33.82 -45.45 11.62
CA ILE A 278 -34.03 -44.41 10.60
C ILE A 278 -33.71 -44.98 9.22
N TYR A 279 -34.00 -44.23 8.15
CA TYR A 279 -33.82 -44.72 6.78
C TYR A 279 -32.93 -43.84 5.92
N VAL A 280 -32.37 -44.43 4.86
CA VAL A 280 -31.66 -43.70 3.80
C VAL A 280 -32.68 -43.13 2.81
N LEU A 281 -32.68 -41.80 2.66
CA LEU A 281 -33.60 -41.06 1.81
C LEU A 281 -32.83 -40.22 0.75
N PRO A 282 -33.47 -39.91 -0.39
CA PRO A 282 -32.83 -39.17 -1.47
C PRO A 282 -32.82 -37.66 -1.20
N MET A 283 -31.66 -37.02 -1.41
CA MET A 283 -31.51 -35.56 -1.46
C MET A 283 -30.74 -35.16 -2.72
N LEU A 284 -31.28 -34.23 -3.51
CA LEU A 284 -30.78 -33.95 -4.87
C LEU A 284 -29.67 -32.89 -4.89
N THR A 285 -29.48 -32.17 -3.79
CA THR A 285 -28.60 -30.98 -3.72
C THR A 285 -27.32 -31.22 -2.93
N ILE A 286 -26.96 -32.48 -2.64
CA ILE A 286 -25.70 -32.81 -1.97
C ILE A 286 -24.52 -32.50 -2.91
N LYS A 287 -23.57 -31.69 -2.40
CA LYS A 287 -22.30 -31.36 -3.06
C LYS A 287 -21.33 -32.54 -2.94
N GLU A 288 -20.71 -32.95 -4.04
CA GLU A 288 -19.74 -34.06 -4.06
C GLU A 288 -18.36 -33.65 -3.48
N GLU A 289 -18.04 -32.36 -3.54
CA GLU A 289 -16.73 -31.82 -3.17
C GLU A 289 -16.49 -31.65 -1.66
N LYS A 290 -17.48 -31.93 -0.80
CA LYS A 290 -17.37 -31.69 0.64
C LYS A 290 -17.93 -32.85 1.46
N GLY A 291 -17.18 -33.28 2.47
CA GLY A 291 -17.58 -34.36 3.35
C GLY A 291 -17.53 -35.71 2.65
N THR A 292 -18.47 -36.59 3.00
CA THR A 292 -18.46 -37.99 2.54
C THR A 292 -19.46 -38.30 1.42
N GLY A 293 -20.18 -37.28 0.94
CA GLY A 293 -21.37 -37.46 0.09
C GLY A 293 -22.58 -38.04 0.84
N VAL A 294 -22.45 -38.34 2.14
CA VAL A 294 -23.52 -38.82 3.02
C VAL A 294 -23.76 -37.77 4.10
N VAL A 295 -25.01 -37.36 4.28
CA VAL A 295 -25.38 -36.28 5.22
C VAL A 295 -26.39 -36.80 6.24
N THR A 296 -26.26 -36.39 7.49
CA THR A 296 -27.24 -36.68 8.56
C THR A 296 -28.43 -35.73 8.46
N SER A 297 -29.67 -36.22 8.60
CA SER A 297 -30.87 -35.36 8.55
C SER A 297 -31.32 -34.94 9.94
N VAL A 298 -31.12 -33.66 10.27
CA VAL A 298 -31.58 -33.03 11.51
C VAL A 298 -32.54 -31.88 11.19
N PRO A 299 -33.81 -32.18 10.82
CA PRO A 299 -34.76 -31.20 10.30
C PRO A 299 -35.26 -30.18 11.34
N SER A 300 -34.91 -30.33 12.62
CA SER A 300 -35.21 -29.33 13.65
C SER A 300 -34.31 -28.09 13.54
N ASP A 301 -33.06 -28.25 13.08
CA ASP A 301 -31.99 -27.23 13.19
C ASP A 301 -31.18 -27.05 11.90
N SER A 302 -31.53 -27.78 10.83
CA SER A 302 -30.95 -27.66 9.49
C SER A 302 -32.07 -27.36 8.46
N PRO A 303 -32.07 -26.16 7.85
CA PRO A 303 -33.07 -25.78 6.84
C PRO A 303 -33.13 -26.73 5.64
N ASP A 304 -31.97 -27.18 5.18
CA ASP A 304 -31.83 -28.09 4.04
C ASP A 304 -32.56 -29.42 4.32
N ASP A 305 -32.40 -29.95 5.54
CA ASP A 305 -32.98 -31.23 5.97
C ASP A 305 -34.50 -31.14 6.09
N PHE A 306 -35.02 -30.06 6.69
CA PHE A 306 -36.46 -29.84 6.79
C PHE A 306 -37.10 -29.69 5.41
N ALA A 307 -36.48 -28.92 4.51
CA ALA A 307 -37.01 -28.72 3.16
C ALA A 307 -37.07 -30.02 2.36
N ALA A 308 -36.01 -30.84 2.41
CA ALA A 308 -35.96 -32.15 1.75
C ALA A 308 -36.95 -33.16 2.34
N LEU A 309 -37.05 -33.24 3.67
CA LEU A 309 -38.02 -34.11 4.34
C LEU A 309 -39.46 -33.72 4.00
N ARG A 310 -39.76 -32.41 4.00
CA ARG A 310 -41.08 -31.90 3.63
C ARG A 310 -41.42 -32.14 2.16
N ASP A 311 -40.44 -32.06 1.26
CA ASP A 311 -40.61 -32.43 -0.15
C ASP A 311 -41.05 -33.89 -0.30
N LEU A 312 -40.40 -34.82 0.42
CA LEU A 312 -40.77 -36.24 0.41
C LEU A 312 -42.15 -36.49 1.04
N LYS A 313 -42.49 -35.79 2.13
CA LYS A 313 -43.84 -35.88 2.73
C LYS A 313 -44.92 -35.38 1.76
N LYS A 314 -44.71 -34.24 1.10
CA LYS A 314 -45.71 -33.62 0.20
C LYS A 314 -45.87 -34.35 -1.14
N LYS A 315 -44.77 -34.77 -1.76
CA LYS A 315 -44.78 -35.26 -3.16
C LYS A 315 -44.67 -36.79 -3.20
N GLN A 316 -45.81 -37.47 -3.29
CA GLN A 316 -45.83 -38.94 -3.45
C GLN A 316 -45.05 -39.42 -4.68
N ALA A 317 -45.01 -38.63 -5.76
CA ALA A 317 -44.23 -38.94 -6.96
C ALA A 317 -42.72 -39.06 -6.68
N LEU A 318 -42.16 -38.30 -5.74
CA LEU A 318 -40.75 -38.42 -5.36
C LEU A 318 -40.48 -39.73 -4.61
N ARG A 319 -41.39 -40.13 -3.70
CA ARG A 319 -41.32 -41.41 -3.01
C ARG A 319 -41.41 -42.58 -4.00
N ALA A 320 -42.36 -42.53 -4.92
CA ALA A 320 -42.56 -43.55 -5.95
C ALA A 320 -41.36 -43.67 -6.90
N LYS A 321 -40.79 -42.54 -7.35
CA LYS A 321 -39.63 -42.52 -8.26
C LYS A 321 -38.44 -43.29 -7.69
N TYR A 322 -38.19 -43.16 -6.39
CA TYR A 322 -37.02 -43.74 -5.72
C TYR A 322 -37.34 -44.97 -4.86
N GLY A 323 -38.53 -45.55 -4.99
CA GLY A 323 -38.93 -46.76 -4.24
C GLY A 323 -39.01 -46.58 -2.72
N ILE A 324 -39.23 -45.36 -2.23
CA ILE A 324 -39.32 -45.06 -0.79
C ILE A 324 -40.75 -45.31 -0.30
N ARG A 325 -40.89 -46.10 0.77
CA ARG A 325 -42.19 -46.41 1.38
C ARG A 325 -42.61 -45.36 2.40
N ASP A 326 -43.90 -45.32 2.71
CA ASP A 326 -44.48 -44.35 3.63
C ASP A 326 -43.98 -44.51 5.08
N ASP A 327 -43.70 -45.75 5.52
CA ASP A 327 -43.10 -46.05 6.83
C ASP A 327 -41.71 -45.44 7.01
N MET A 328 -41.02 -45.12 5.90
CA MET A 328 -39.67 -44.55 5.92
C MET A 328 -39.66 -43.02 6.06
N VAL A 329 -40.81 -42.35 5.92
CA VAL A 329 -40.87 -40.88 5.84
C VAL A 329 -41.95 -40.28 6.73
N LEU A 330 -43.19 -40.77 6.63
CA LEU A 330 -44.34 -40.12 7.27
C LEU A 330 -44.27 -40.11 8.80
N PRO A 331 -43.83 -41.19 9.49
CA PRO A 331 -43.75 -41.22 10.95
C PRO A 331 -42.68 -40.30 11.56
N PHE A 332 -41.73 -39.82 10.76
CA PHE A 332 -40.59 -39.06 11.26
C PHE A 332 -40.89 -37.55 11.26
N GLU A 333 -41.14 -37.00 12.45
CA GLU A 333 -41.27 -35.55 12.66
C GLU A 333 -39.97 -34.93 13.20
N PRO A 334 -39.73 -33.62 12.97
CA PRO A 334 -38.59 -32.92 13.56
C PRO A 334 -38.56 -33.04 15.09
N VAL A 335 -37.38 -33.36 15.64
CA VAL A 335 -37.19 -33.60 17.08
C VAL A 335 -36.58 -32.35 17.72
N PRO A 336 -37.22 -31.74 18.75
CA PRO A 336 -36.68 -30.56 19.40
C PRO A 336 -35.47 -30.91 20.25
N ILE A 337 -34.31 -30.32 19.93
CA ILE A 337 -33.03 -30.62 20.59
C ILE A 337 -32.28 -29.38 21.08
N ILE A 338 -32.44 -28.26 20.39
CA ILE A 338 -31.82 -26.97 20.68
C ILE A 338 -32.91 -25.92 20.65
N GLU A 339 -32.95 -25.07 21.66
CA GLU A 339 -33.77 -23.87 21.67
C GLU A 339 -32.89 -22.66 21.35
N ILE A 340 -33.24 -21.93 20.29
CA ILE A 340 -32.57 -20.68 19.91
C ILE A 340 -33.50 -19.52 20.26
N PRO A 341 -33.08 -18.60 21.14
CA PRO A 341 -33.86 -17.40 21.45
C PRO A 341 -34.29 -16.63 20.19
N GLY A 342 -35.61 -16.44 20.05
CA GLY A 342 -36.22 -15.78 18.89
C GLY A 342 -36.69 -16.71 17.76
N PHE A 343 -36.31 -17.98 17.75
CA PHE A 343 -36.77 -18.98 16.76
C PHE A 343 -37.49 -20.18 17.39
N GLY A 344 -37.27 -20.42 18.69
CA GLY A 344 -37.88 -21.53 19.44
C GLY A 344 -37.08 -22.83 19.34
N ASN A 345 -37.76 -23.94 19.61
CA ASN A 345 -37.21 -25.30 19.71
C ASN A 345 -37.17 -26.08 18.40
N LEU A 346 -37.79 -25.56 17.33
CA LEU A 346 -37.74 -26.09 15.97
C LEU A 346 -37.26 -24.99 15.01
N SER A 347 -36.04 -24.51 15.27
CA SER A 347 -35.48 -23.30 14.66
C SER A 347 -35.49 -23.31 13.12
N ALA A 348 -35.15 -24.45 12.50
CA ALA A 348 -35.16 -24.62 11.05
C ALA A 348 -36.57 -24.63 10.46
N VAL A 349 -37.54 -25.21 11.17
CA VAL A 349 -38.94 -25.24 10.74
C VAL A 349 -39.50 -23.82 10.71
N THR A 350 -39.36 -23.09 11.82
CA THR A 350 -39.85 -21.71 11.97
C THR A 350 -39.30 -20.81 10.85
N ILE A 351 -37.98 -20.79 10.65
CA ILE A 351 -37.38 -19.90 9.65
C ILE A 351 -37.72 -20.29 8.20
N CYS A 352 -37.87 -21.60 7.92
CA CYS A 352 -38.23 -22.06 6.59
C CYS A 352 -39.67 -21.69 6.24
N ASP A 353 -40.58 -21.73 7.22
CA ASP A 353 -41.96 -21.32 7.04
C ASP A 353 -42.07 -19.79 6.92
N ASP A 354 -41.30 -19.02 7.70
CA ASP A 354 -41.21 -17.55 7.60
C ASP A 354 -40.71 -17.09 6.22
N LEU A 355 -39.63 -17.73 5.72
CA LEU A 355 -39.07 -17.45 4.40
C LEU A 355 -39.89 -18.07 3.25
N LYS A 356 -40.99 -18.78 3.57
CA LYS A 356 -41.85 -19.46 2.61
C LYS A 356 -41.05 -20.34 1.65
N VAL A 357 -40.09 -21.09 2.19
CA VAL A 357 -39.40 -22.15 1.44
C VAL A 357 -40.47 -23.17 1.05
N GLN A 358 -40.43 -23.72 -0.16
CA GLN A 358 -41.35 -24.76 -0.60
C GLN A 358 -40.65 -26.02 -1.09
N SER A 359 -39.40 -25.92 -1.52
CA SER A 359 -38.61 -27.06 -2.01
C SER A 359 -37.15 -26.97 -1.59
N GLN A 360 -36.47 -28.13 -1.54
CA GLN A 360 -35.02 -28.22 -1.35
C GLN A 360 -34.20 -27.52 -2.44
N ASN A 361 -34.83 -27.09 -3.54
CA ASN A 361 -34.20 -26.37 -4.64
C ASN A 361 -34.19 -24.84 -4.46
N ASP A 362 -34.84 -24.30 -3.42
CA ASP A 362 -34.86 -22.87 -3.11
C ASP A 362 -33.52 -22.39 -2.52
N ARG A 363 -32.43 -22.54 -3.29
CA ARG A 363 -31.03 -22.41 -2.83
C ARG A 363 -30.73 -21.09 -2.12
N GLU A 364 -31.20 -19.98 -2.66
CA GLU A 364 -30.96 -18.64 -2.09
C GLU A 364 -31.62 -18.48 -0.72
N LYS A 365 -32.89 -18.91 -0.60
CA LYS A 365 -33.63 -18.86 0.67
C LYS A 365 -33.06 -19.81 1.72
N LEU A 366 -32.64 -21.01 1.31
CA LEU A 366 -32.01 -21.98 2.20
C LEU A 366 -30.64 -21.51 2.71
N ALA A 367 -29.85 -20.86 1.84
CA ALA A 367 -28.59 -20.24 2.24
C ALA A 367 -28.82 -19.11 3.26
N GLU A 368 -29.79 -18.23 3.01
CA GLU A 368 -30.16 -17.16 3.95
C GLU A 368 -30.63 -17.73 5.30
N ALA A 369 -31.48 -18.77 5.28
CA ALA A 369 -31.97 -19.45 6.48
C ALA A 369 -30.81 -20.04 7.30
N LYS A 370 -29.86 -20.70 6.62
CA LYS A 370 -28.71 -21.36 7.23
C LYS A 370 -27.77 -20.35 7.87
N GLU A 371 -27.49 -19.23 7.21
CA GLU A 371 -26.63 -18.18 7.73
C GLU A 371 -27.21 -17.56 9.02
N LYS A 372 -28.51 -17.26 9.03
CA LYS A 372 -29.22 -16.70 10.19
C LYS A 372 -29.24 -17.66 11.39
N LEU A 373 -29.41 -18.96 11.16
CA LEU A 373 -29.49 -19.95 12.24
C LEU A 373 -28.13 -20.42 12.76
N TYR A 374 -27.13 -20.60 11.89
CA TYR A 374 -25.91 -21.30 12.28
C TYR A 374 -25.11 -20.57 13.37
N LEU A 375 -24.90 -19.27 13.24
CA LEU A 375 -24.17 -18.47 14.24
C LEU A 375 -24.95 -18.31 15.54
N LYS A 376 -26.24 -18.00 15.44
CA LYS A 376 -27.10 -17.86 16.62
C LYS A 376 -27.22 -19.17 17.37
N GLY A 377 -27.36 -20.29 16.67
CA GLY A 377 -27.41 -21.62 17.28
C GLY A 377 -26.12 -22.00 18.00
N PHE A 378 -24.97 -21.50 17.55
CA PHE A 378 -23.70 -21.78 18.23
C PHE A 378 -23.53 -21.00 19.54
N TYR A 379 -23.82 -19.69 19.56
CA TYR A 379 -23.57 -18.83 20.74
C TYR A 379 -24.76 -18.71 21.70
N ASP A 380 -25.98 -18.71 21.16
CA ASP A 380 -27.22 -18.47 21.91
C ASP A 380 -28.05 -19.75 22.08
N GLY A 381 -27.73 -20.82 21.34
CA GLY A 381 -28.44 -22.09 21.41
C GLY A 381 -28.29 -22.79 22.75
N VAL A 382 -29.41 -23.23 23.32
CA VAL A 382 -29.49 -23.96 24.58
C VAL A 382 -29.97 -25.38 24.33
N MET A 383 -29.24 -26.37 24.86
CA MET A 383 -29.60 -27.78 24.72
C MET A 383 -30.86 -28.13 25.52
N LEU A 384 -31.73 -28.98 24.95
CA LEU A 384 -32.97 -29.45 25.56
C LEU A 384 -32.90 -30.91 26.04
N VAL A 385 -31.95 -31.68 25.53
CA VAL A 385 -31.82 -33.13 25.76
C VAL A 385 -31.28 -33.46 27.15
N ASP A 386 -31.75 -34.58 27.71
CA ASP A 386 -31.34 -35.04 29.03
C ASP A 386 -29.83 -35.27 29.12
N GLY A 387 -29.24 -34.85 30.24
CA GLY A 387 -27.78 -34.84 30.47
C GLY A 387 -27.08 -33.54 30.06
N PHE A 388 -27.66 -32.75 29.15
CA PHE A 388 -27.10 -31.45 28.71
C PHE A 388 -28.10 -30.29 28.80
N LYS A 389 -29.30 -30.56 29.30
CA LYS A 389 -30.40 -29.60 29.41
C LYS A 389 -29.98 -28.28 30.07
N GLY A 390 -30.27 -27.17 29.41
CA GLY A 390 -29.99 -25.81 29.90
C GLY A 390 -28.56 -25.31 29.67
N GLN A 391 -27.67 -26.12 29.08
CA GLN A 391 -26.30 -25.72 28.78
C GLN A 391 -26.19 -25.11 27.38
N LYS A 392 -25.23 -24.20 27.17
CA LYS A 392 -24.96 -23.60 25.86
C LYS A 392 -24.30 -24.61 24.93
N VAL A 393 -24.69 -24.59 23.66
CA VAL A 393 -24.14 -25.46 22.60
C VAL A 393 -22.61 -25.36 22.51
N GLN A 394 -22.06 -24.14 22.56
CA GLN A 394 -20.62 -23.89 22.49
C GLN A 394 -19.81 -24.70 23.53
N ASP A 395 -20.36 -24.87 24.74
CA ASP A 395 -19.66 -25.50 25.86
C ASP A 395 -19.70 -27.03 25.78
N VAL A 396 -20.80 -27.58 25.25
CA VAL A 396 -21.05 -29.04 25.24
C VAL A 396 -20.73 -29.72 23.91
N LYS A 397 -20.54 -28.96 22.82
CA LYS A 397 -20.25 -29.52 21.50
C LYS A 397 -19.08 -30.52 21.53
N LYS A 398 -17.96 -30.15 22.16
CA LYS A 398 -16.77 -30.99 22.26
C LYS A 398 -16.98 -32.20 23.17
N THR A 399 -17.75 -32.05 24.26
CA THR A 399 -18.01 -33.17 25.18
C THR A 399 -18.92 -34.21 24.54
N ILE A 400 -19.93 -33.79 23.76
CA ILE A 400 -20.81 -34.69 22.99
C ILE A 400 -20.03 -35.41 21.88
N GLN A 401 -19.19 -34.68 21.13
CA GLN A 401 -18.29 -35.28 20.14
C GLN A 401 -17.41 -36.35 20.76
N LYS A 402 -16.74 -36.02 21.88
CA LYS A 402 -15.89 -36.95 22.62
C LYS A 402 -16.66 -38.18 23.09
N LYS A 403 -17.88 -38.02 23.61
CA LYS A 403 -18.74 -39.13 24.03
C LYS A 403 -18.98 -40.13 22.89
N MET A 404 -19.31 -39.65 21.68
CA MET A 404 -19.53 -40.54 20.52
C MET A 404 -18.25 -41.21 20.03
N ILE A 405 -17.12 -40.54 20.15
CA ILE A 405 -15.81 -41.13 19.80
C ILE A 405 -15.45 -42.23 20.80
N ASP A 406 -15.61 -41.96 22.09
CA ASP A 406 -15.28 -42.91 23.17
C ASP A 406 -16.20 -44.16 23.12
N THR A 407 -17.45 -44.04 22.64
CA THR A 407 -18.36 -45.19 22.41
C THR A 407 -18.14 -45.92 21.08
N GLY A 408 -17.27 -45.41 20.20
CA GLY A 408 -16.99 -46.01 18.89
C GLY A 408 -18.08 -45.76 17.83
N ASP A 409 -18.97 -44.79 18.09
CA ASP A 409 -20.09 -44.38 17.25
C ASP A 409 -19.70 -43.27 16.25
N ALA A 410 -18.60 -42.56 16.52
CA ALA A 410 -18.04 -41.55 15.64
C ALA A 410 -16.51 -41.59 15.61
N PHE A 411 -15.94 -41.02 14.56
CA PHE A 411 -14.50 -40.79 14.43
C PHE A 411 -14.20 -39.33 14.07
N ILE A 412 -12.95 -38.90 14.25
CA ILE A 412 -12.48 -37.64 13.70
C ILE A 412 -12.11 -37.85 12.24
N TYR A 413 -12.70 -37.04 11.36
CA TYR A 413 -12.36 -36.99 9.95
C TYR A 413 -11.90 -35.58 9.62
N MET A 414 -10.72 -35.47 9.00
CA MET A 414 -10.19 -34.19 8.57
C MET A 414 -10.31 -34.06 7.05
N GLU A 415 -10.65 -32.88 6.57
CA GLU A 415 -10.70 -32.59 5.13
C GLU A 415 -10.14 -31.20 4.86
N PRO A 416 -9.51 -30.93 3.69
CA PRO A 416 -9.18 -29.56 3.34
C PRO A 416 -10.43 -28.65 3.33
N GLU A 417 -10.39 -27.48 4.01
CA GLU A 417 -11.54 -26.54 4.07
C GLU A 417 -12.05 -26.14 2.67
N LYS A 418 -11.12 -26.10 1.70
CA LYS A 418 -11.36 -25.90 0.28
C LYS A 418 -10.46 -26.84 -0.51
N GLN A 419 -10.76 -27.04 -1.79
CA GLN A 419 -9.87 -27.78 -2.66
C GLN A 419 -8.47 -27.15 -2.66
N VAL A 420 -7.47 -28.00 -2.44
CA VAL A 420 -6.05 -27.64 -2.50
C VAL A 420 -5.42 -28.47 -3.59
N ILE A 421 -4.71 -27.81 -4.50
CA ILE A 421 -3.97 -28.46 -5.58
C ILE A 421 -2.49 -28.17 -5.35
N SER A 422 -1.67 -29.23 -5.34
CA SER A 422 -0.22 -29.11 -5.22
C SER A 422 0.40 -28.55 -6.51
N ARG A 423 1.65 -28.10 -6.43
CA ARG A 423 2.44 -27.69 -7.61
C ARG A 423 2.65 -28.82 -8.62
N SER A 424 2.59 -30.09 -8.19
CA SER A 424 2.68 -31.27 -9.06
C SER A 424 1.34 -31.66 -9.70
N SER A 425 0.31 -30.81 -9.51
CA SER A 425 -1.06 -30.95 -10.01
C SER A 425 -1.82 -32.15 -9.42
N ASP A 426 -1.52 -32.52 -8.18
CA ASP A 426 -2.29 -33.52 -7.42
C ASP A 426 -3.31 -32.82 -6.51
N GLU A 427 -4.49 -33.41 -6.36
CA GLU A 427 -5.48 -32.93 -5.40
C GLU A 427 -5.08 -33.40 -4.00
N CYS A 428 -4.77 -32.44 -3.13
CA CYS A 428 -4.29 -32.71 -1.79
C CYS A 428 -5.41 -33.26 -0.88
N VAL A 429 -5.01 -34.06 0.10
CA VAL A 429 -5.84 -34.61 1.18
C VAL A 429 -5.36 -34.07 2.53
N VAL A 430 -6.07 -34.37 3.61
CA VAL A 430 -5.47 -34.29 4.94
C VAL A 430 -4.91 -35.67 5.31
N ALA A 431 -3.62 -35.74 5.63
CA ALA A 431 -2.97 -36.95 6.15
C ALA A 431 -2.63 -36.80 7.63
N LEU A 432 -2.68 -37.93 8.36
CA LEU A 432 -2.16 -38.06 9.71
C LEU A 432 -0.78 -38.72 9.63
N CYS A 433 0.26 -37.92 9.45
CA CYS A 433 1.62 -38.40 9.24
C CYS A 433 2.54 -38.08 10.43
N ASP A 434 3.56 -38.92 10.61
CA ASP A 434 4.66 -38.64 11.53
C ASP A 434 5.44 -37.42 11.04
N GLN A 435 5.66 -36.45 11.93
CA GLN A 435 6.31 -35.21 11.56
C GLN A 435 7.08 -34.58 12.72
N TRP A 436 8.25 -34.00 12.41
CA TRP A 436 8.94 -33.05 13.29
C TRP A 436 8.31 -31.66 13.16
N TYR A 437 8.01 -31.03 14.29
CA TYR A 437 7.34 -29.74 14.36
C TYR A 437 7.93 -28.84 15.44
N LEU A 438 7.78 -27.53 15.25
CA LEU A 438 8.10 -26.47 16.22
C LEU A 438 6.88 -26.22 17.11
N ASP A 439 7.08 -26.21 18.43
CA ASP A 439 6.00 -26.12 19.41
C ASP A 439 5.68 -24.67 19.81
N TYR A 440 5.23 -23.84 18.85
CA TYR A 440 4.84 -22.45 19.15
C TYR A 440 3.58 -22.33 20.02
N GLY A 441 2.86 -23.44 20.24
CA GLY A 441 1.73 -23.54 21.16
C GLY A 441 2.13 -23.52 22.63
N GLU A 442 3.41 -23.74 22.97
CA GLU A 442 3.91 -23.74 24.34
C GLU A 442 3.64 -22.40 25.05
N GLU A 443 2.88 -22.43 26.15
CA GLU A 443 2.43 -21.21 26.84
C GLU A 443 3.60 -20.31 27.28
N ASN A 444 4.69 -20.89 27.81
CA ASN A 444 5.83 -20.11 28.27
C ASN A 444 6.56 -19.43 27.11
N TRP A 445 6.77 -20.15 26.00
CA TRP A 445 7.45 -19.60 24.82
C TRP A 445 6.59 -18.53 24.13
N LYS A 446 5.29 -18.76 24.01
CA LYS A 446 4.31 -17.77 23.53
C LYS A 446 4.32 -16.53 24.40
N LYS A 447 4.34 -16.67 25.73
CA LYS A 447 4.40 -15.55 26.68
C LYS A 447 5.68 -14.72 26.51
N GLN A 448 6.84 -15.35 26.41
CA GLN A 448 8.10 -14.64 26.19
C GLN A 448 8.11 -13.92 24.83
N THR A 449 7.58 -14.56 23.78
CA THR A 449 7.48 -13.95 22.44
C THR A 449 6.50 -12.76 22.43
N SER A 450 5.38 -12.86 23.14
CA SER A 450 4.48 -11.72 23.35
C SER A 450 5.13 -10.59 24.14
N GLN A 451 6.07 -10.89 25.06
CA GLN A 451 6.85 -9.87 25.74
C GLN A 451 7.87 -9.21 24.80
N CYS A 452 8.52 -9.97 23.92
CA CYS A 452 9.35 -9.43 22.84
C CYS A 452 8.54 -8.49 21.93
N LEU A 453 7.33 -8.88 21.54
CA LEU A 453 6.44 -8.06 20.70
C LEU A 453 6.08 -6.72 21.35
N LYS A 454 5.97 -6.65 22.68
CA LYS A 454 5.71 -5.38 23.38
C LYS A 454 6.88 -4.38 23.24
N GLY A 455 8.11 -4.88 23.22
CA GLY A 455 9.31 -4.04 23.00
C GLY A 455 9.59 -3.73 21.53
N LEU A 456 8.96 -4.46 20.61
CA LEU A 456 9.13 -4.30 19.16
C LEU A 456 8.39 -3.07 18.63
N GLU A 457 9.06 -2.23 17.85
CA GLU A 457 8.44 -1.16 17.06
C GLU A 457 7.81 -1.74 15.77
N THR A 458 6.55 -1.40 15.50
CA THR A 458 5.76 -1.99 14.39
C THR A 458 5.23 -0.97 13.38
N PHE A 459 5.54 0.32 13.57
CA PHE A 459 5.20 1.48 12.77
C PHE A 459 3.70 1.79 12.64
N CYS A 460 2.81 0.85 12.96
CA CYS A 460 1.37 1.07 13.07
C CYS A 460 0.68 0.00 13.93
N GLU A 461 -0.46 0.38 14.53
CA GLU A 461 -1.28 -0.52 15.36
C GLU A 461 -1.88 -1.70 14.60
N GLU A 462 -2.12 -1.56 13.29
CA GLU A 462 -2.65 -2.65 12.49
C GLU A 462 -1.66 -3.83 12.39
N THR A 463 -0.39 -3.55 12.15
CA THR A 463 0.66 -4.58 12.12
C THR A 463 0.81 -5.24 13.49
N ARG A 464 0.78 -4.45 14.58
CA ARG A 464 0.82 -4.98 15.96
C ARG A 464 -0.33 -5.95 16.23
N ARG A 465 -1.57 -5.58 15.90
CA ARG A 465 -2.75 -6.46 16.05
C ARG A 465 -2.65 -7.73 15.24
N ASN A 466 -2.08 -7.68 14.02
CA ASN A 466 -1.87 -8.88 13.20
C ASN A 466 -0.86 -9.84 13.84
N PHE A 467 0.22 -9.31 14.45
CA PHE A 467 1.11 -10.13 15.27
C PHE A 467 0.39 -10.75 16.46
N GLU A 468 -0.33 -9.96 17.25
CA GLU A 468 -1.06 -10.45 18.44
C GLU A 468 -2.08 -11.54 18.08
N ALA A 469 -2.87 -11.34 17.02
CA ALA A 469 -3.82 -12.31 16.52
C ALA A 469 -3.13 -13.61 16.09
N THR A 470 -1.99 -13.49 15.39
CA THR A 470 -1.20 -14.66 14.96
C THR A 470 -0.60 -15.38 16.16
N LEU A 471 0.04 -14.69 17.12
CA LEU A 471 0.61 -15.30 18.32
C LEU A 471 -0.45 -16.03 19.16
N GLY A 472 -1.66 -15.48 19.25
CA GLY A 472 -2.79 -16.12 19.91
C GLY A 472 -3.23 -17.41 19.22
N TRP A 473 -3.37 -17.36 17.89
CA TRP A 473 -3.83 -18.49 17.06
C TRP A 473 -2.78 -19.58 16.86
N LEU A 474 -1.49 -19.21 16.76
CA LEU A 474 -0.41 -20.12 16.39
C LEU A 474 -0.23 -21.22 17.43
N GLN A 475 -0.14 -22.46 16.94
CA GLN A 475 0.07 -23.67 17.74
C GLN A 475 1.32 -24.39 17.24
N GLU A 476 1.24 -25.67 16.89
CA GLU A 476 2.37 -26.40 16.32
C GLU A 476 2.59 -26.06 14.84
N HIS A 477 3.85 -25.90 14.43
CA HIS A 477 4.23 -25.69 13.03
C HIS A 477 5.10 -26.82 12.50
N ALA A 478 4.65 -27.45 11.43
CA ALA A 478 5.28 -28.57 10.76
C ALA A 478 6.54 -28.17 9.98
N CYS A 479 7.73 -28.37 10.57
CA CYS A 479 9.01 -27.88 10.03
C CYS A 479 9.81 -28.88 9.17
N SER A 480 9.34 -30.13 9.04
CA SER A 480 10.04 -31.20 8.31
C SER A 480 9.36 -31.62 7.00
N ARG A 481 10.16 -31.91 5.96
CA ARG A 481 9.75 -32.32 4.60
C ARG A 481 10.63 -33.49 4.11
N THR A 482 10.17 -34.24 3.12
CA THR A 482 10.94 -35.38 2.55
C THR A 482 11.40 -35.13 1.12
N TYR A 483 10.82 -34.13 0.45
CA TYR A 483 11.14 -33.72 -0.91
C TYR A 483 11.43 -32.22 -0.96
N GLY A 484 12.28 -31.80 -1.90
CA GLY A 484 12.70 -30.41 -2.10
C GLY A 484 14.19 -30.17 -1.97
N LEU A 485 14.55 -28.91 -1.72
CA LEU A 485 15.90 -28.44 -1.42
C LEU A 485 15.87 -27.79 -0.03
N GLY A 486 16.97 -27.87 0.71
CA GLY A 486 17.12 -27.27 2.04
C GLY A 486 18.28 -27.89 2.81
N THR A 487 18.32 -27.65 4.11
CA THR A 487 19.23 -28.31 5.06
C THR A 487 18.57 -29.58 5.61
N ARG A 488 19.31 -30.66 5.82
CA ARG A 488 18.80 -31.89 6.46
C ARG A 488 18.77 -31.78 7.98
N LEU A 489 17.78 -32.40 8.63
CA LEU A 489 17.74 -32.49 10.09
C LEU A 489 18.94 -33.30 10.59
N PRO A 490 19.78 -32.77 11.51
CA PRO A 490 21.07 -33.38 11.83
C PRO A 490 21.00 -34.69 12.62
N TRP A 491 19.83 -35.06 13.14
CA TRP A 491 19.60 -36.32 13.84
C TRP A 491 18.67 -37.29 13.11
N ASP A 492 18.09 -36.86 11.98
CA ASP A 492 17.13 -37.64 11.21
C ASP A 492 17.16 -37.20 9.73
N GLU A 493 18.24 -37.58 9.04
CA GLU A 493 18.64 -37.01 7.74
C GLU A 493 17.69 -37.32 6.56
N GLN A 494 16.69 -38.17 6.79
CA GLN A 494 15.59 -38.40 5.85
C GLN A 494 14.68 -37.17 5.71
N TRP A 495 14.70 -36.26 6.69
CA TRP A 495 13.93 -35.03 6.69
C TRP A 495 14.77 -33.82 6.32
N LEU A 496 14.24 -33.00 5.41
CA LEU A 496 14.69 -31.65 5.14
C LEU A 496 13.92 -30.65 6.00
N ILE A 497 14.58 -29.58 6.38
CA ILE A 497 13.98 -28.42 7.04
C ILE A 497 13.29 -27.57 5.97
N GLU A 498 12.06 -27.15 6.24
CA GLU A 498 11.29 -26.30 5.33
C GLU A 498 11.68 -24.81 5.41
N SER A 499 11.39 -24.07 4.34
CA SER A 499 11.87 -22.71 4.09
C SER A 499 11.46 -21.63 5.10
N LEU A 500 10.34 -21.77 5.81
CA LEU A 500 9.91 -20.80 6.84
C LEU A 500 10.53 -21.11 8.21
N SER A 501 11.23 -22.24 8.35
CA SER A 501 11.82 -22.68 9.61
C SER A 501 13.34 -22.47 9.64
N ASP A 502 14.05 -22.66 8.52
CA ASP A 502 15.48 -22.33 8.38
C ASP A 502 15.74 -20.84 8.11
N SER A 503 14.70 -20.04 7.89
CA SER A 503 14.78 -18.61 7.59
C SER A 503 14.63 -17.70 8.82
N THR A 504 14.70 -18.20 10.05
CA THR A 504 14.19 -17.47 11.22
C THR A 504 15.24 -16.67 11.99
N ILE A 505 16.52 -17.03 11.94
CA ILE A 505 17.62 -16.31 12.62
C ILE A 505 18.86 -16.08 11.74
N TYR A 506 18.73 -16.26 10.42
CA TYR A 506 19.85 -16.15 9.47
C TYR A 506 20.53 -14.77 9.46
N MET A 507 19.90 -13.76 10.05
CA MET A 507 20.48 -12.43 10.22
C MET A 507 21.73 -12.48 11.10
N ALA A 508 21.82 -13.41 12.05
CA ALA A 508 23.04 -13.65 12.81
C ALA A 508 24.17 -14.14 11.89
N PHE A 509 23.86 -14.98 10.89
CA PHE A 509 24.83 -15.45 9.91
C PHE A 509 25.35 -14.32 9.00
N TYR A 510 24.54 -13.29 8.69
CA TYR A 510 25.03 -12.11 7.93
C TYR A 510 26.23 -11.45 8.60
N THR A 511 26.29 -11.45 9.94
CA THR A 511 27.38 -10.82 10.70
C THR A 511 28.74 -11.48 10.44
N VAL A 512 28.75 -12.78 10.11
CA VAL A 512 29.97 -13.60 9.98
C VAL A 512 30.25 -14.11 8.57
N ALA A 513 29.26 -14.07 7.66
CA ALA A 513 29.37 -14.62 6.31
C ALA A 513 30.60 -14.11 5.54
N HIS A 514 30.93 -12.82 5.66
CA HIS A 514 32.10 -12.23 4.98
C HIS A 514 33.46 -12.78 5.45
N LEU A 515 33.53 -13.35 6.66
CA LEU A 515 34.74 -13.96 7.21
C LEU A 515 34.77 -15.48 6.99
N LEU A 516 33.61 -16.09 6.77
CA LEU A 516 33.46 -17.51 6.49
C LEU A 516 33.53 -17.81 4.99
N GLN A 517 32.64 -17.25 4.17
CA GLN A 517 32.53 -17.54 2.74
C GLN A 517 33.01 -16.41 1.82
N GLY A 518 33.25 -15.20 2.35
CA GLY A 518 33.92 -14.12 1.61
C GLY A 518 33.23 -13.62 0.35
N GLY A 519 31.91 -13.78 0.25
CA GLY A 519 31.11 -13.37 -0.92
C GLY A 519 30.94 -14.45 -1.99
N ASN A 520 31.55 -15.63 -1.85
CA ASN A 520 31.20 -16.77 -2.68
C ASN A 520 29.82 -17.29 -2.26
N LEU A 521 28.84 -17.21 -3.15
CA LEU A 521 27.44 -17.51 -2.81
C LEU A 521 27.24 -18.95 -2.29
N ARG A 522 27.95 -19.92 -2.87
CA ARG A 522 27.91 -21.33 -2.48
C ARG A 522 28.82 -21.69 -1.29
N GLY A 523 29.65 -20.77 -0.81
CA GLY A 523 30.62 -21.07 0.25
C GLY A 523 31.63 -22.19 -0.10
N GLN A 524 31.92 -22.39 -1.39
CA GLN A 524 32.82 -23.45 -1.86
C GLN A 524 34.28 -23.01 -2.02
N THR A 525 34.56 -21.71 -2.01
CA THR A 525 35.92 -21.16 -2.01
C THR A 525 36.54 -21.20 -0.61
N GLU A 526 37.86 -21.02 -0.53
CA GLU A 526 38.53 -20.93 0.76
C GLU A 526 37.97 -19.78 1.62
N SER A 527 37.86 -20.06 2.92
CA SER A 527 37.43 -19.06 3.90
C SER A 527 38.48 -17.96 4.05
N PRO A 528 38.08 -16.67 4.12
CA PRO A 528 39.00 -15.57 4.45
C PRO A 528 39.74 -15.75 5.78
N LEU A 529 39.13 -16.43 6.76
CA LEU A 529 39.76 -16.77 8.04
C LEU A 529 40.46 -18.14 8.04
N GLY A 530 40.42 -18.89 6.94
CA GLY A 530 40.97 -20.24 6.83
C GLY A 530 40.18 -21.30 7.61
N ILE A 531 38.93 -21.01 8.01
CA ILE A 531 38.08 -21.92 8.76
C ILE A 531 37.35 -22.85 7.78
N ARG A 532 37.50 -24.16 7.94
CA ARG A 532 36.80 -25.16 7.11
C ARG A 532 35.34 -25.29 7.56
N PRO A 533 34.37 -25.52 6.66
CA PRO A 533 32.96 -25.64 7.04
C PRO A 533 32.71 -26.72 8.12
N GLN A 534 33.38 -27.87 7.99
CA GLN A 534 33.28 -29.00 8.91
C GLN A 534 33.81 -28.70 10.33
N GLN A 535 34.62 -27.64 10.50
CA GLN A 535 35.12 -27.23 11.81
C GLN A 535 34.11 -26.37 12.59
N MET A 536 33.06 -25.88 11.94
CA MET A 536 31.97 -25.14 12.58
C MET A 536 31.00 -26.11 13.25
N THR A 537 31.38 -26.62 14.42
CA THR A 537 30.53 -27.50 15.25
C THR A 537 29.52 -26.69 16.06
N LYS A 538 28.61 -27.39 16.75
CA LYS A 538 27.64 -26.75 17.65
C LYS A 538 28.33 -25.85 18.69
N GLU A 539 29.39 -26.34 19.31
CA GLU A 539 30.12 -25.63 20.37
C GLU A 539 30.89 -24.42 19.83
N VAL A 540 31.33 -24.47 18.58
CA VAL A 540 31.95 -23.33 17.89
C VAL A 540 30.92 -22.23 17.64
N TRP A 541 29.73 -22.59 17.17
CA TRP A 541 28.64 -21.63 17.00
C TRP A 541 28.11 -21.09 18.33
N ASP A 542 28.01 -21.93 19.36
CA ASP A 542 27.66 -21.51 20.72
C ASP A 542 28.64 -20.42 21.20
N TYR A 543 29.95 -20.61 21.02
CA TYR A 543 30.97 -19.61 21.39
C TYR A 543 30.80 -18.28 20.64
N VAL A 544 30.48 -18.32 19.35
CA VAL A 544 30.29 -17.12 18.53
C VAL A 544 29.02 -16.36 18.94
N PHE A 545 27.90 -17.05 19.14
CA PHE A 545 26.59 -16.41 19.29
C PHE A 545 26.07 -16.29 20.74
N PHE A 546 26.60 -17.05 21.69
CA PHE A 546 26.25 -16.92 23.10
C PHE A 546 27.37 -16.24 23.87
N ARG A 547 27.06 -15.11 24.50
CA ARG A 547 28.06 -14.23 25.15
C ARG A 547 28.92 -14.99 26.17
N GLU A 548 28.28 -15.84 26.98
CA GLU A 548 28.89 -16.58 28.10
C GLU A 548 29.33 -18.00 27.75
N ALA A 549 29.22 -18.43 26.49
CA ALA A 549 29.64 -19.78 26.10
C ALA A 549 31.17 -19.96 26.23
N PRO A 550 31.64 -21.12 26.72
CA PRO A 550 33.07 -21.39 26.87
C PRO A 550 33.76 -21.59 25.53
N PHE A 551 35.07 -21.30 25.48
CA PHE A 551 35.87 -21.59 24.30
C PHE A 551 35.91 -23.10 24.03
N PRO A 552 35.56 -23.57 22.81
CA PRO A 552 35.42 -24.99 22.53
C PRO A 552 36.76 -25.64 22.23
N LYS A 553 36.82 -26.97 22.33
CA LYS A 553 37.96 -27.75 21.85
C LYS A 553 37.93 -27.83 20.33
N THR A 554 38.62 -26.91 19.66
CA THR A 554 38.67 -26.80 18.20
C THR A 554 40.11 -26.57 17.71
N GLN A 555 40.34 -26.81 16.41
CA GLN A 555 41.61 -26.49 15.73
C GLN A 555 41.63 -25.04 15.20
N ILE A 556 40.53 -24.31 15.34
CA ILE A 556 40.43 -22.91 14.93
C ILE A 556 41.18 -22.04 15.96
N PRO A 557 42.11 -21.16 15.54
CA PRO A 557 42.78 -20.24 16.45
C PRO A 557 41.78 -19.33 17.17
N LYS A 558 42.06 -19.02 18.44
CA LYS A 558 41.14 -18.25 19.29
C LYS A 558 40.83 -16.88 18.70
N GLU A 559 41.82 -16.24 18.10
CA GLU A 559 41.72 -14.91 17.50
C GLU A 559 40.67 -14.88 16.38
N LYS A 560 40.54 -15.98 15.62
CA LYS A 560 39.57 -16.10 14.53
C LYS A 560 38.15 -16.20 15.05
N LEU A 561 37.93 -16.99 16.11
CA LEU A 561 36.61 -17.10 16.74
C LEU A 561 36.23 -15.82 17.49
N ASP A 562 37.20 -15.16 18.14
CA ASP A 562 36.99 -13.87 18.80
C ASP A 562 36.57 -12.80 17.78
N GLN A 563 37.15 -12.81 16.57
CA GLN A 563 36.75 -11.91 15.49
C GLN A 563 35.30 -12.16 15.02
N LEU A 564 34.88 -13.42 14.86
CA LEU A 564 33.50 -13.77 14.51
C LEU A 564 32.52 -13.32 15.60
N LYS A 565 32.87 -13.57 16.86
CA LYS A 565 32.08 -13.17 18.03
C LYS A 565 31.95 -11.64 18.11
N GLN A 566 33.05 -10.92 17.87
CA GLN A 566 33.08 -9.46 17.87
C GLN A 566 32.13 -8.88 16.80
N GLU A 567 32.16 -9.40 15.58
CA GLU A 567 31.24 -8.97 14.51
C GLU A 567 29.79 -9.18 14.93
N PHE A 568 29.44 -10.35 15.45
CA PHE A 568 28.07 -10.61 15.91
C PHE A 568 27.66 -9.68 17.06
N GLU A 569 28.47 -9.57 18.12
CA GLU A 569 28.15 -8.72 19.28
C GLU A 569 28.10 -7.22 18.94
N PHE A 570 28.78 -6.79 17.88
CA PHE A 570 28.73 -5.41 17.39
C PHE A 570 27.45 -5.12 16.59
N TRP A 571 27.10 -6.02 15.65
CA TRP A 571 25.99 -5.79 14.70
C TRP A 571 24.61 -6.17 15.23
N TYR A 572 24.50 -7.03 16.25
CA TYR A 572 23.21 -7.42 16.83
C TYR A 572 22.81 -6.52 18.01
N PRO A 573 21.52 -6.20 18.19
CA PRO A 573 20.33 -6.80 17.58
C PRO A 573 20.05 -6.36 16.14
N VAL A 574 19.04 -6.99 15.50
CA VAL A 574 18.52 -6.50 14.22
C VAL A 574 17.69 -5.23 14.48
N ASP A 575 18.23 -4.07 14.07
CA ASP A 575 17.56 -2.77 14.24
C ASP A 575 16.25 -2.68 13.47
N LEU A 576 16.25 -3.11 12.20
CA LEU A 576 15.10 -3.02 11.31
C LEU A 576 14.97 -4.24 10.40
N ARG A 577 13.77 -4.80 10.35
CA ARG A 577 13.35 -5.82 9.39
C ARG A 577 12.17 -5.30 8.54
N VAL A 578 12.37 -5.17 7.23
CA VAL A 578 11.32 -4.73 6.28
C VAL A 578 10.73 -5.92 5.53
N SER A 579 9.42 -5.91 5.28
CA SER A 579 8.73 -6.99 4.57
C SER A 579 7.34 -6.58 4.05
N GLY A 580 6.80 -7.34 3.11
CA GLY A 580 5.36 -7.32 2.81
C GLY A 580 4.53 -7.85 4.00
N LYS A 581 3.28 -7.38 4.10
CA LYS A 581 2.30 -7.75 5.14
C LYS A 581 1.93 -9.24 5.15
N ASP A 582 2.16 -9.94 4.05
CA ASP A 582 1.95 -11.38 3.89
C ASP A 582 2.85 -12.23 4.81
N LEU A 583 4.02 -11.73 5.20
CA LEU A 583 4.94 -12.46 6.07
C LEU A 583 4.68 -12.26 7.57
N VAL A 584 3.76 -11.35 7.96
CA VAL A 584 3.43 -11.10 9.37
C VAL A 584 2.88 -12.36 10.05
N PRO A 585 1.90 -13.09 9.46
CA PRO A 585 1.28 -14.24 10.11
C PRO A 585 2.13 -15.52 10.12
N ASN A 586 3.32 -15.51 9.50
CA ASN A 586 4.19 -16.68 9.38
C ASN A 586 5.65 -16.33 9.75
N HIS A 587 6.52 -16.10 8.76
CA HIS A 587 7.95 -15.85 8.89
C HIS A 587 8.28 -14.81 9.97
N LEU A 588 7.62 -13.65 9.99
CA LEU A 588 7.93 -12.61 10.99
C LEU A 588 7.51 -13.01 12.41
N SER A 589 6.44 -13.78 12.56
CA SER A 589 6.07 -14.36 13.86
C SER A 589 7.09 -15.42 14.30
N TYR A 590 7.49 -16.31 13.39
CA TYR A 590 8.50 -17.35 13.66
C TYR A 590 9.88 -16.76 13.96
N TYR A 591 10.21 -15.65 13.33
CA TYR A 591 11.39 -14.84 13.57
C TYR A 591 11.46 -14.40 15.05
N LEU A 592 10.38 -13.84 15.59
CA LEU A 592 10.32 -13.47 17.01
C LEU A 592 10.45 -14.69 17.93
N TYR A 593 9.68 -15.76 17.66
CA TYR A 593 9.74 -16.99 18.46
C TYR A 593 11.16 -17.55 18.52
N ASN A 594 11.84 -17.67 17.38
CA ASN A 594 13.17 -18.26 17.33
C ASN A 594 14.24 -17.35 17.96
N HIS A 595 14.16 -16.02 17.82
CA HIS A 595 15.07 -15.11 18.53
C HIS A 595 14.96 -15.29 20.05
N VAL A 596 13.73 -15.34 20.56
CA VAL A 596 13.47 -15.58 21.99
C VAL A 596 13.93 -16.97 22.43
N ALA A 597 13.76 -18.01 21.60
CA ALA A 597 14.18 -19.36 21.95
C ALA A 597 15.70 -19.53 21.96
N VAL A 598 16.43 -18.85 21.06
CA VAL A 598 17.88 -18.99 20.90
C VAL A 598 18.63 -18.08 21.87
N TRP A 599 18.14 -16.85 22.11
CA TRP A 599 18.71 -15.90 23.07
C TRP A 599 17.71 -15.51 24.17
N PRO A 600 17.25 -16.46 25.02
CA PRO A 600 16.16 -16.24 25.98
C PRO A 600 16.50 -15.25 27.09
N GLU A 601 17.76 -15.21 27.52
CA GLU A 601 18.24 -14.35 28.61
C GLU A 601 18.77 -12.98 28.14
N GLN A 602 18.80 -12.74 26.83
CA GLN A 602 19.43 -11.57 26.21
C GLN A 602 18.40 -10.80 25.40
N SER A 603 17.52 -10.05 26.08
CA SER A 603 16.52 -9.22 25.42
C SER A 603 17.14 -8.10 24.56
N ASP A 604 18.40 -7.74 24.81
CA ASP A 604 19.20 -6.85 23.97
C ASP A 604 19.53 -7.45 22.59
N LYS A 605 19.40 -8.77 22.40
CA LYS A 605 19.57 -9.46 21.10
C LYS A 605 18.25 -9.71 20.38
N TRP A 606 17.13 -9.34 20.99
CA TRP A 606 15.83 -9.49 20.34
C TRP A 606 15.62 -8.41 19.26
N PRO A 607 14.80 -8.68 18.25
CA PRO A 607 14.49 -7.73 17.20
C PRO A 607 13.96 -6.39 17.73
N ALA A 608 14.47 -5.27 17.22
CA ALA A 608 14.08 -3.93 17.67
C ALA A 608 12.87 -3.38 16.90
N ALA A 609 12.85 -3.49 15.57
CA ALA A 609 11.75 -2.98 14.75
C ALA A 609 11.41 -3.85 13.54
N VAL A 610 10.12 -3.91 13.20
CA VAL A 610 9.59 -4.56 11.99
C VAL A 610 8.65 -3.59 11.26
N ARG A 611 8.94 -3.29 9.99
CA ARG A 611 8.08 -2.46 9.14
C ARG A 611 7.43 -3.30 8.05
N ALA A 612 6.10 -3.41 8.11
CA ALA A 612 5.31 -4.07 7.08
C ALA A 612 4.77 -3.06 6.06
N ASN A 613 4.87 -3.38 4.77
CA ASN A 613 4.24 -2.62 3.67
C ASN A 613 3.19 -3.48 2.94
N GLY A 614 2.28 -2.84 2.20
CA GLY A 614 1.36 -3.54 1.31
C GLY A 614 2.04 -4.17 0.10
N HIS A 615 1.28 -4.93 -0.69
CA HIS A 615 1.78 -5.44 -1.96
C HIS A 615 1.91 -4.32 -2.97
N LEU A 616 2.82 -4.47 -3.93
CA LEU A 616 3.00 -3.48 -4.99
C LEU A 616 2.02 -3.75 -6.13
N LEU A 617 1.25 -2.73 -6.48
CA LEU A 617 0.44 -2.63 -7.71
C LEU A 617 1.26 -1.96 -8.81
N LEU A 618 0.91 -2.24 -10.05
CA LEU A 618 1.47 -1.58 -11.23
C LEU A 618 0.33 -0.89 -11.97
N ASN A 619 0.38 0.44 -12.04
CA ASN A 619 -0.65 1.30 -12.63
C ASN A 619 -2.06 1.03 -12.04
N SER A 620 -2.15 0.91 -10.72
CA SER A 620 -3.37 0.61 -9.94
C SER A 620 -3.96 -0.79 -10.13
N GLU A 621 -3.28 -1.65 -10.87
CA GLU A 621 -3.71 -3.03 -11.15
C GLU A 621 -2.78 -4.04 -10.47
N LYS A 622 -3.33 -5.21 -10.11
CA LYS A 622 -2.53 -6.28 -9.51
C LYS A 622 -1.47 -6.75 -10.51
N MET A 623 -0.21 -6.79 -10.08
CA MET A 623 0.86 -7.31 -10.92
C MET A 623 0.64 -8.80 -11.19
N SER A 624 0.47 -9.15 -12.46
CA SER A 624 0.32 -10.53 -12.91
C SER A 624 0.94 -10.73 -14.28
N LYS A 625 1.76 -11.76 -14.40
CA LYS A 625 2.29 -12.21 -15.70
C LYS A 625 1.15 -12.58 -16.67
N SER A 626 0.01 -13.03 -16.15
CA SER A 626 -1.11 -13.47 -16.98
C SER A 626 -1.88 -12.32 -17.63
N THR A 627 -1.80 -11.09 -17.13
CA THR A 627 -2.51 -9.94 -17.69
C THR A 627 -1.60 -9.08 -18.58
N GLY A 628 -0.33 -9.47 -18.73
CA GLY A 628 0.71 -8.63 -19.33
C GLY A 628 1.16 -7.46 -18.43
N ASN A 629 0.52 -7.25 -17.28
CA ASN A 629 0.84 -6.18 -16.33
C ASN A 629 1.89 -6.66 -15.32
N PHE A 630 3.15 -6.74 -15.75
CA PHE A 630 4.26 -7.20 -14.92
C PHE A 630 5.59 -6.56 -15.37
N LEU A 631 6.42 -6.16 -14.42
CA LEU A 631 7.78 -5.68 -14.66
C LEU A 631 8.77 -6.39 -13.74
N THR A 632 9.83 -6.96 -14.32
CA THR A 632 11.00 -7.40 -13.54
C THR A 632 11.85 -6.19 -13.13
N LEU A 633 12.70 -6.36 -12.12
CA LEU A 633 13.64 -5.31 -11.69
C LEU A 633 14.55 -4.86 -12.84
N THR A 634 15.13 -5.80 -13.59
CA THR A 634 16.00 -5.51 -14.75
C THR A 634 15.26 -4.66 -15.79
N GLN A 635 14.05 -5.06 -16.18
CA GLN A 635 13.22 -4.31 -17.14
C GLN A 635 12.86 -2.91 -16.63
N ALA A 636 12.55 -2.76 -15.34
CA ALA A 636 12.23 -1.47 -14.76
C ALA A 636 13.45 -0.52 -14.74
N ILE A 637 14.64 -1.03 -14.42
CA ILE A 637 15.90 -0.28 -14.50
C ILE A 637 16.19 0.15 -15.95
N ASP A 638 16.01 -0.75 -16.92
CA ASP A 638 16.20 -0.44 -18.34
C ASP A 638 15.24 0.65 -18.84
N LYS A 639 13.97 0.58 -18.39
CA LYS A 639 12.92 1.49 -18.83
C LYS A 639 13.02 2.88 -18.23
N PHE A 640 13.35 2.99 -16.93
CA PHE A 640 13.25 4.25 -16.18
C PHE A 640 14.58 4.74 -15.60
N SER A 641 15.69 4.05 -15.86
CA SER A 641 16.93 4.14 -15.07
C SER A 641 16.76 3.69 -13.61
N ALA A 642 17.87 3.40 -12.93
CA ALA A 642 17.83 3.06 -11.50
C ALA A 642 17.26 4.19 -10.64
N ASP A 643 17.68 5.44 -10.88
CA ASP A 643 17.24 6.59 -10.08
C ASP A 643 15.80 6.99 -10.37
N GLY A 644 15.37 6.98 -11.64
CA GLY A 644 13.97 7.26 -12.00
C GLY A 644 12.99 6.24 -11.42
N MET A 645 13.33 4.95 -11.47
CA MET A 645 12.55 3.88 -10.82
C MET A 645 12.52 4.06 -9.30
N ARG A 646 13.68 4.31 -8.65
CA ARG A 646 13.76 4.51 -7.18
C ARG A 646 12.96 5.71 -6.71
N LEU A 647 12.95 6.80 -7.48
CA LEU A 647 12.15 7.99 -7.19
C LEU A 647 10.65 7.66 -7.19
N ALA A 648 10.18 6.92 -8.19
CA ALA A 648 8.78 6.48 -8.25
C ALA A 648 8.43 5.46 -7.16
N LEU A 649 9.36 4.57 -6.79
CA LEU A 649 9.18 3.63 -5.68
C LEU A 649 9.07 4.34 -4.32
N ALA A 650 9.80 5.45 -4.12
CA ALA A 650 9.65 6.27 -2.92
C ALA A 650 8.27 6.94 -2.85
N ASP A 651 7.67 7.28 -3.99
CA ASP A 651 6.31 7.83 -4.06
C ASP A 651 5.20 6.76 -4.02
N ALA A 652 5.52 5.48 -4.21
CA ALA A 652 4.54 4.42 -4.43
C ALA A 652 3.58 4.20 -3.26
N GLY A 653 4.07 4.36 -2.02
CA GLY A 653 3.26 4.22 -0.81
C GLY A 653 4.07 3.75 0.38
N ASP A 654 3.82 4.35 1.53
CA ASP A 654 4.50 4.12 2.81
C ASP A 654 3.56 3.51 3.88
N THR A 655 2.34 3.14 3.52
CA THR A 655 1.35 2.50 4.40
C THR A 655 1.36 0.97 4.30
N VAL A 656 0.52 0.29 5.10
CA VAL A 656 0.27 -1.16 5.04
C VAL A 656 -0.73 -1.52 3.92
N GLU A 657 -1.46 -0.53 3.42
CA GLU A 657 -2.25 -0.68 2.21
C GLU A 657 -1.35 -0.90 0.99
N ASP A 658 -1.92 -1.48 -0.06
CA ASP A 658 -1.14 -1.81 -1.26
C ASP A 658 -0.56 -0.53 -1.90
N ALA A 659 0.76 -0.54 -2.10
CA ALA A 659 1.49 0.55 -2.72
C ALA A 659 1.28 0.51 -4.24
N ASN A 660 1.46 1.64 -4.93
CA ASN A 660 1.20 1.73 -6.36
C ASN A 660 2.38 2.34 -7.12
N PHE A 661 3.02 1.54 -7.98
CA PHE A 661 4.00 2.04 -8.93
C PHE A 661 3.27 2.55 -10.19
N VAL A 662 3.33 3.87 -10.43
CA VAL A 662 2.71 4.51 -11.59
C VAL A 662 3.78 4.94 -12.58
N GLU A 663 3.79 4.34 -13.77
CA GLU A 663 4.83 4.59 -14.78
C GLU A 663 4.88 6.04 -15.24
N ALA A 664 3.72 6.67 -15.41
CA ALA A 664 3.64 8.09 -15.78
C ALA A 664 4.26 9.03 -14.72
N MET A 665 4.25 8.63 -13.44
CA MET A 665 4.94 9.38 -12.38
C MET A 665 6.46 9.19 -12.50
N ALA A 666 6.93 7.98 -12.82
CA ALA A 666 8.34 7.73 -13.08
C ALA A 666 8.87 8.58 -14.24
N ASP A 667 8.14 8.67 -15.36
CA ASP A 667 8.49 9.51 -16.50
C ASP A 667 8.58 11.00 -16.12
N ALA A 668 7.58 11.51 -15.39
CA ALA A 668 7.58 12.88 -14.89
C ALA A 668 8.74 13.13 -13.90
N GLY A 669 9.09 12.12 -13.11
CA GLY A 669 10.24 12.10 -12.23
C GLY A 669 11.56 12.25 -12.99
N ILE A 670 11.77 11.44 -14.03
CA ILE A 670 12.97 11.49 -14.89
C ILE A 670 13.13 12.88 -15.51
N LEU A 671 12.04 13.46 -16.03
CA LEU A 671 12.07 14.80 -16.59
C LEU A 671 12.50 15.85 -15.56
N ARG A 672 11.98 15.79 -14.33
CA ARG A 672 12.36 16.70 -13.24
C ARG A 672 13.81 16.52 -12.79
N LEU A 673 14.30 15.28 -12.74
CA LEU A 673 15.70 15.00 -12.41
C LEU A 673 16.65 15.55 -13.49
N TYR A 674 16.28 15.42 -14.77
CA TYR A 674 17.06 15.97 -15.87
C TYR A 674 17.06 17.50 -15.86
N THR A 675 15.92 18.15 -15.69
CA THR A 675 15.86 19.62 -15.61
C THR A 675 16.58 20.16 -14.38
N TRP A 676 16.57 19.42 -13.26
CA TRP A 676 17.37 19.74 -12.09
C TRP A 676 18.88 19.71 -12.39
N LEU A 677 19.37 18.63 -13.02
CA LEU A 677 20.77 18.52 -13.41
C LEU A 677 21.21 19.64 -14.36
N GLU A 678 20.40 19.93 -15.39
CA GLU A 678 20.69 21.01 -16.32
C GLU A 678 20.67 22.39 -15.64
N TRP A 679 19.77 22.61 -14.68
CA TRP A 679 19.77 23.84 -13.88
C TRP A 679 21.03 23.96 -13.02
N VAL A 680 21.53 22.88 -12.42
CA VAL A 680 22.81 22.90 -11.69
C VAL A 680 23.97 23.28 -12.62
N LYS A 681 24.04 22.69 -13.82
CA LYS A 681 25.05 23.06 -14.83
C LYS A 681 24.95 24.53 -15.23
N GLU A 682 23.73 25.04 -15.41
CA GLU A 682 23.47 26.46 -15.69
C GLU A 682 24.00 27.36 -14.57
N MET A 683 23.75 27.02 -13.30
CA MET A 683 24.21 27.81 -12.15
C MET A 683 25.73 27.77 -11.98
N VAL A 684 26.37 26.63 -12.24
CA VAL A 684 27.84 26.50 -12.25
C VAL A 684 28.45 27.34 -13.37
N ALA A 685 27.88 27.30 -14.58
CA ALA A 685 28.37 28.07 -15.72
C ALA A 685 28.20 29.58 -15.54
N ASN A 686 27.12 30.01 -14.88
CA ASN A 686 26.78 31.42 -14.67
C ASN A 686 27.14 31.93 -13.27
N TRP A 687 28.17 31.34 -12.63
CA TRP A 687 28.61 31.68 -11.28
C TRP A 687 28.75 33.19 -11.03
N ASP A 688 29.34 33.91 -11.98
CA ASP A 688 29.62 35.35 -11.89
C ASP A 688 28.40 36.23 -12.16
N SER A 689 27.33 35.68 -12.72
CA SER A 689 26.07 36.42 -13.00
C SER A 689 25.13 36.45 -11.80
N LEU A 690 25.43 35.69 -10.75
CA LEU A 690 24.64 35.64 -9.51
C LEU A 690 25.05 36.79 -8.58
N ARG A 691 24.07 37.33 -7.84
CA ARG A 691 24.34 38.42 -6.89
C ARG A 691 25.25 37.92 -5.77
N SER A 692 26.31 38.68 -5.50
CA SER A 692 27.25 38.46 -4.38
C SER A 692 27.09 39.52 -3.29
N GLY A 693 27.55 39.24 -2.08
CA GLY A 693 27.53 40.17 -0.94
C GLY A 693 26.68 39.64 0.21
N PRO A 694 26.08 40.49 1.06
CA PRO A 694 25.18 40.02 2.10
C PRO A 694 23.83 39.59 1.51
N ALA A 695 23.38 38.39 1.87
CA ALA A 695 22.05 37.86 1.52
C ALA A 695 20.97 38.47 2.44
N SER A 696 20.71 39.78 2.31
CA SER A 696 19.88 40.55 3.24
C SER A 696 18.47 40.86 2.74
N THR A 697 18.14 40.55 1.48
CA THR A 697 16.81 40.88 0.94
C THR A 697 15.72 40.08 1.66
N PHE A 698 14.48 40.55 1.65
CA PHE A 698 13.36 39.78 2.20
C PHE A 698 13.24 38.40 1.56
N ASN A 699 13.36 38.32 0.23
CA ASN A 699 13.27 37.06 -0.51
C ASN A 699 14.43 36.10 -0.18
N ASP A 700 15.64 36.62 0.09
CA ASP A 700 16.78 35.80 0.54
C ASP A 700 16.49 35.16 1.91
N ARG A 701 15.99 35.95 2.87
CA ARG A 701 15.69 35.48 4.23
C ARG A 701 14.52 34.49 4.25
N VAL A 702 13.48 34.75 3.46
CA VAL A 702 12.35 33.83 3.26
C VAL A 702 12.87 32.50 2.72
N PHE A 703 13.61 32.52 1.61
CA PHE A 703 14.09 31.29 0.98
C PHE A 703 15.02 30.49 1.89
N ALA A 704 15.92 31.16 2.63
CA ALA A 704 16.77 30.50 3.61
C ALA A 704 15.96 29.83 4.73
N SER A 705 14.94 30.49 5.27
CA SER A 705 14.04 29.92 6.27
C SER A 705 13.23 28.74 5.73
N GLU A 706 12.71 28.82 4.50
CA GLU A 706 11.98 27.72 3.85
C GLU A 706 12.88 26.51 3.59
N MET A 707 14.11 26.74 3.14
CA MET A 707 15.11 25.69 2.98
C MET A 707 15.41 25.00 4.32
N ASN A 708 15.62 25.76 5.40
CA ASN A 708 15.83 25.19 6.74
C ASN A 708 14.61 24.40 7.22
N ALA A 709 13.40 24.92 7.03
CA ALA A 709 12.16 24.23 7.39
C ALA A 709 12.00 22.91 6.59
N GLY A 710 12.36 22.92 5.30
CA GLY A 710 12.35 21.73 4.45
C GLY A 710 13.34 20.67 4.91
N ILE A 711 14.56 21.05 5.33
CA ILE A 711 15.54 20.12 5.94
C ILE A 711 14.92 19.43 7.15
N ILE A 712 14.38 20.20 8.11
CA ILE A 712 13.82 19.67 9.37
C ILE A 712 12.65 18.72 9.10
N LYS A 713 11.72 19.11 8.22
CA LYS A 713 10.57 18.25 7.86
C LYS A 713 11.01 16.97 7.17
N THR A 714 11.98 17.05 6.27
CA THR A 714 12.50 15.90 5.53
C THR A 714 13.20 14.92 6.47
N ASP A 715 13.99 15.43 7.42
CA ASP A 715 14.67 14.64 8.45
C ASP A 715 13.67 13.84 9.29
N GLN A 716 12.64 14.52 9.84
CA GLN A 716 11.56 13.88 10.59
C GLN A 716 10.82 12.81 9.80
N ASN A 717 10.64 13.01 8.49
CA ASN A 717 9.98 12.03 7.62
C ASN A 717 10.88 10.83 7.33
N TYR A 718 12.20 11.02 7.16
CA TYR A 718 13.15 9.91 7.02
C TYR A 718 13.25 9.07 8.30
N GLU A 719 13.32 9.70 9.48
CA GLU A 719 13.32 9.00 10.77
C GLU A 719 12.06 8.13 10.95
N LYS A 720 10.89 8.68 10.58
CA LYS A 720 9.61 7.95 10.63
C LYS A 720 9.43 6.94 9.48
N MET A 721 10.38 6.88 8.54
CA MET A 721 10.30 6.08 7.32
C MET A 721 9.04 6.34 6.49
N MET A 722 8.62 7.62 6.41
CA MET A 722 7.53 8.10 5.55
C MET A 722 8.13 8.62 4.25
N PHE A 723 8.62 7.70 3.41
CA PHE A 723 9.43 8.06 2.24
C PHE A 723 8.66 8.87 1.20
N LYS A 724 7.33 8.75 1.12
CA LYS A 724 6.51 9.57 0.23
C LYS A 724 6.47 11.03 0.70
N GLU A 725 6.27 11.24 1.99
CA GLU A 725 6.30 12.58 2.59
C GLU A 725 7.72 13.17 2.64
N ALA A 726 8.75 12.34 2.85
CA ALA A 726 10.15 12.75 2.72
C ALA A 726 10.48 13.22 1.31
N LEU A 727 9.99 12.53 0.27
CA LEU A 727 10.14 12.98 -1.12
C LEU A 727 9.36 14.26 -1.42
N LYS A 728 8.14 14.38 -0.89
CA LYS A 728 7.33 15.60 -1.00
C LYS A 728 8.03 16.81 -0.42
N THR A 729 8.48 16.71 0.83
CA THR A 729 9.14 17.82 1.56
C THR A 729 10.56 18.09 1.07
N GLY A 730 11.34 17.02 0.81
CA GLY A 730 12.75 17.10 0.46
C GLY A 730 13.07 17.26 -1.02
N PHE A 731 12.08 17.13 -1.91
CA PHE A 731 12.27 17.35 -3.34
C PHE A 731 11.18 18.24 -3.94
N PHE A 732 9.90 17.85 -3.90
CA PHE A 732 8.86 18.60 -4.60
C PHE A 732 8.61 20.00 -4.03
N GLU A 733 8.41 20.12 -2.72
CA GLU A 733 8.26 21.40 -2.02
C GLU A 733 9.57 22.20 -2.02
N PHE A 734 10.71 21.50 -1.94
CA PHE A 734 12.04 22.11 -2.00
C PHE A 734 12.30 22.79 -3.36
N GLN A 735 11.97 22.12 -4.46
CA GLN A 735 12.00 22.70 -5.81
C GLN A 735 10.99 23.85 -5.94
N ALA A 736 9.80 23.73 -5.36
CA ALA A 736 8.81 24.80 -5.37
C ALA A 736 9.30 26.08 -4.65
N ALA A 737 9.99 25.94 -3.51
CA ALA A 737 10.61 27.06 -2.80
C ALA A 737 11.71 27.73 -3.65
N LYS A 738 12.56 26.94 -4.32
CA LYS A 738 13.59 27.43 -5.24
C LYS A 738 12.98 28.15 -6.45
N ASP A 739 11.96 27.58 -7.08
CA ASP A 739 11.27 28.21 -8.21
C ASP A 739 10.60 29.52 -7.82
N LYS A 740 9.94 29.55 -6.66
CA LYS A 740 9.37 30.78 -6.09
C LYS A 740 10.45 31.83 -5.84
N TYR A 741 11.57 31.47 -5.24
CA TYR A 741 12.68 32.40 -5.03
C TYR A 741 13.24 32.94 -6.36
N ARG A 742 13.38 32.08 -7.38
CA ARG A 742 13.79 32.48 -8.73
C ARG A 742 12.83 33.51 -9.35
N GLU A 743 11.52 33.36 -9.12
CA GLU A 743 10.50 34.28 -9.63
C GLU A 743 10.45 35.62 -8.87
N LEU A 744 10.61 35.59 -7.55
CA LEU A 744 10.51 36.78 -6.69
C LEU A 744 11.81 37.61 -6.64
N ALA A 745 12.98 37.00 -6.85
CA ALA A 745 14.28 37.67 -6.82
C ALA A 745 14.55 38.47 -8.11
N ILE A 746 13.82 39.58 -8.31
CA ILE A 746 13.96 40.47 -9.48
C ILE A 746 15.39 41.02 -9.64
N GLU A 747 16.10 41.23 -8.52
CA GLU A 747 17.50 41.70 -8.48
C GLU A 747 18.53 40.59 -8.77
N GLY A 748 18.06 39.38 -9.11
CA GLY A 748 18.89 38.19 -9.26
C GLY A 748 19.04 37.42 -7.95
N MET A 749 19.16 36.09 -8.09
CA MET A 749 19.36 35.17 -6.97
C MET A 749 20.76 35.34 -6.36
N HIS A 750 20.84 35.15 -5.04
CA HIS A 750 22.08 35.23 -4.29
C HIS A 750 22.93 33.97 -4.49
N ARG A 751 24.19 34.14 -4.87
CA ARG A 751 25.12 33.04 -5.19
C ARG A 751 25.24 32.01 -4.08
N ASP A 752 25.56 32.44 -2.87
CA ASP A 752 25.81 31.48 -1.77
C ASP A 752 24.53 30.76 -1.33
N LEU A 753 23.35 31.38 -1.52
CA LEU A 753 22.07 30.71 -1.24
C LEU A 753 21.73 29.67 -2.31
N VAL A 754 22.00 29.98 -3.58
CA VAL A 754 21.82 29.03 -4.69
C VAL A 754 22.71 27.81 -4.48
N PHE A 755 24.00 27.99 -4.20
CA PHE A 755 24.91 26.85 -4.00
C PHE A 755 24.64 26.09 -2.71
N ARG A 756 24.21 26.76 -1.63
CA ARG A 756 23.71 26.09 -0.43
C ARG A 756 22.48 25.24 -0.74
N PHE A 757 21.53 25.77 -1.53
CA PHE A 757 20.37 25.01 -1.96
C PHE A 757 20.76 23.78 -2.79
N ILE A 758 21.68 23.93 -3.75
CA ILE A 758 22.15 22.79 -4.57
C ILE A 758 22.76 21.72 -3.69
N GLU A 759 23.64 22.09 -2.76
CA GLU A 759 24.27 21.17 -1.82
C GLU A 759 23.23 20.45 -0.96
N VAL A 760 22.32 21.19 -0.31
CA VAL A 760 21.29 20.63 0.55
C VAL A 760 20.32 19.74 -0.23
N GLN A 761 19.78 20.20 -1.37
CA GLN A 761 18.87 19.42 -2.21
C GLN A 761 19.51 18.09 -2.63
N THR A 762 20.80 18.12 -2.99
CA THR A 762 21.55 16.92 -3.38
C THR A 762 21.68 15.95 -2.21
N LEU A 763 21.95 16.44 -1.00
CA LEU A 763 22.00 15.60 0.21
C LEU A 763 20.62 15.00 0.57
N LEU A 764 19.54 15.79 0.51
CA LEU A 764 18.19 15.31 0.81
C LEU A 764 17.70 14.23 -0.18
N LEU A 765 18.17 14.29 -1.43
CA LEU A 765 17.79 13.37 -2.51
C LEU A 765 18.70 12.13 -2.61
N ALA A 766 19.91 12.17 -2.03
CA ALA A 766 20.90 11.10 -2.11
C ALA A 766 20.41 9.71 -1.65
N PRO A 767 19.53 9.56 -0.63
CA PRO A 767 18.94 8.26 -0.29
C PRO A 767 18.07 7.68 -1.41
N PHE A 768 17.37 8.53 -2.16
CA PHE A 768 16.48 8.14 -3.25
C PHE A 768 17.22 7.93 -4.57
N CYS A 769 17.99 8.92 -5.02
CA CYS A 769 18.67 8.94 -6.32
C CYS A 769 20.19 9.10 -6.15
N PRO A 770 20.89 8.08 -5.62
CA PRO A 770 22.29 8.21 -5.23
C PRO A 770 23.23 8.47 -6.42
N HIS A 771 22.93 7.97 -7.62
CA HIS A 771 23.85 8.09 -8.76
C HIS A 771 23.86 9.51 -9.32
N LEU A 772 22.68 10.11 -9.49
CA LEU A 772 22.54 11.51 -9.88
C LEU A 772 23.15 12.43 -8.83
N CYS A 773 22.91 12.16 -7.55
CA CYS A 773 23.43 12.99 -6.48
C CYS A 773 24.96 12.90 -6.37
N GLU A 774 25.55 11.73 -6.54
CA GLU A 774 27.01 11.58 -6.66
C GLU A 774 27.56 12.39 -7.83
N HIS A 775 26.92 12.31 -9.01
CA HIS A 775 27.32 13.10 -10.16
C HIS A 775 27.26 14.61 -9.89
N ILE A 776 26.15 15.11 -9.32
CA ILE A 776 26.01 16.52 -8.94
C ILE A 776 27.06 16.93 -7.90
N TRP A 777 27.34 16.07 -6.92
CA TRP A 777 28.36 16.32 -5.90
C TRP A 777 29.75 16.52 -6.52
N THR A 778 30.11 15.69 -7.51
CA THR A 778 31.36 15.86 -8.27
C THR A 778 31.36 17.11 -9.15
N LEU A 779 30.21 17.50 -9.74
CA LEU A 779 30.07 18.73 -10.51
C LEU A 779 30.30 19.99 -9.66
N LEU A 780 29.98 19.93 -8.36
CA LEU A 780 30.28 20.99 -7.38
C LEU A 780 31.78 21.04 -6.99
N GLY A 781 32.60 20.13 -7.50
CA GLY A 781 34.04 20.06 -7.20
C GLY A 781 34.35 19.56 -5.79
N LYS A 782 33.44 18.82 -5.14
CA LYS A 782 33.69 18.20 -3.84
C LYS A 782 34.66 17.03 -4.00
N PRO A 783 35.67 16.87 -3.12
CA PRO A 783 36.76 15.90 -3.32
C PRO A 783 36.37 14.45 -2.98
N ASP A 784 35.42 14.28 -2.05
CA ASP A 784 35.00 12.97 -1.55
C ASP A 784 33.64 12.56 -2.15
N SER A 785 33.33 11.27 -2.06
CA SER A 785 32.00 10.74 -2.43
C SER A 785 30.90 11.30 -1.52
N ILE A 786 29.71 11.50 -2.06
CA ILE A 786 28.52 11.90 -1.29
C ILE A 786 28.17 10.87 -0.21
N MET A 787 28.62 9.63 -0.35
CA MET A 787 28.40 8.57 0.63
C MET A 787 29.07 8.86 1.98
N SER A 788 30.07 9.74 1.99
CA SER A 788 30.76 10.20 3.21
C SER A 788 30.23 11.54 3.74
N ALA A 789 29.26 12.15 3.06
CA ALA A 789 28.69 13.43 3.48
C ALA A 789 27.78 13.26 4.71
N SER A 790 27.78 14.29 5.57
CA SER A 790 26.86 14.38 6.70
C SER A 790 25.50 14.93 6.28
N TRP A 791 24.45 14.62 7.04
CA TRP A 791 23.14 15.25 6.88
C TRP A 791 23.24 16.79 6.99
N PRO A 792 22.53 17.56 6.14
CA PRO A 792 22.63 19.02 6.14
C PRO A 792 22.10 19.63 7.44
N LEU A 793 22.86 20.55 8.01
CA LEU A 793 22.45 21.29 9.21
C LEU A 793 21.43 22.38 8.83
N ALA A 794 20.28 22.37 9.50
CA ALA A 794 19.29 23.42 9.40
C ALA A 794 19.72 24.67 10.18
N GLY A 795 19.59 25.84 9.56
CA GLY A 795 19.67 27.13 10.26
C GLY A 795 18.36 27.48 10.99
N PRO A 796 18.25 28.70 11.53
CA PRO A 796 17.01 29.16 12.16
C PRO A 796 15.87 29.21 11.13
N VAL A 797 14.65 28.92 11.59
CA VAL A 797 13.42 29.02 10.81
C VAL A 797 12.63 30.22 11.32
N ASP A 798 12.50 31.25 10.49
CA ASP A 798 11.63 32.38 10.77
C ASP A 798 10.23 32.10 10.21
N GLU A 799 9.37 31.64 11.11
CA GLU A 799 7.98 31.29 10.84
C GLU A 799 7.13 32.49 10.39
N ALA A 800 7.41 33.70 10.87
CA ALA A 800 6.71 34.91 10.46
C ALA A 800 7.09 35.31 9.03
N LEU A 801 8.36 35.16 8.65
CA LEU A 801 8.80 35.38 7.27
C LEU A 801 8.17 34.40 6.28
N ILE A 802 8.14 33.10 6.59
CA ILE A 802 7.50 32.10 5.73
C ILE A 802 6.01 32.44 5.53
N ARG A 803 5.31 32.79 6.61
CA ARG A 803 3.91 33.24 6.54
C ARG A 803 3.73 34.49 5.71
N SER A 804 4.59 35.49 5.86
CA SER A 804 4.51 36.72 5.07
C SER A 804 4.71 36.45 3.57
N SER A 805 5.55 35.47 3.21
CA SER A 805 5.70 35.00 1.84
C SER A 805 4.47 34.24 1.34
N GLN A 806 3.85 33.39 2.17
CA GLN A 806 2.59 32.72 1.84
C GLN A 806 1.48 33.73 1.55
N TYR A 807 1.34 34.74 2.42
CA TYR A 807 0.44 35.88 2.22
C TYR A 807 0.69 36.58 0.88
N LEU A 808 1.95 36.90 0.57
CA LEU A 808 2.31 37.53 -0.71
C LEU A 808 1.86 36.67 -1.91
N MET A 809 2.06 35.35 -1.85
CA MET A 809 1.68 34.43 -2.93
C MET A 809 0.15 34.33 -3.08
N GLU A 810 -0.59 34.32 -1.97
CA GLU A 810 -2.05 34.33 -1.96
C GLU A 810 -2.60 35.64 -2.57
N VAL A 811 -2.04 36.78 -2.19
CA VAL A 811 -2.42 38.09 -2.72
C VAL A 811 -2.10 38.18 -4.21
N ALA A 812 -0.92 37.73 -4.64
CA ALA A 812 -0.56 37.69 -6.07
C ALA A 812 -1.53 36.81 -6.87
N HIS A 813 -1.93 35.65 -6.34
CA HIS A 813 -2.92 34.79 -6.96
C HIS A 813 -4.30 35.45 -7.07
N ASP A 814 -4.80 36.05 -5.98
CA ASP A 814 -6.09 36.75 -5.97
C ASP A 814 -6.10 37.94 -6.94
N LEU A 815 -5.02 38.74 -6.99
CA LEU A 815 -4.89 39.85 -7.94
C LEU A 815 -4.95 39.36 -9.40
N ARG A 816 -4.26 38.27 -9.74
CA ARG A 816 -4.32 37.66 -11.09
C ARG A 816 -5.73 37.19 -11.42
N LEU A 817 -6.43 36.57 -10.47
CA LEU A 817 -7.80 36.11 -10.63
C LEU A 817 -8.77 37.28 -10.86
N ARG A 818 -8.65 38.34 -10.06
CA ARG A 818 -9.47 39.55 -10.20
C ARG A 818 -9.19 40.31 -11.49
N LEU A 819 -7.93 40.38 -11.93
CA LEU A 819 -7.55 40.95 -13.21
C LEU A 819 -8.21 40.18 -14.36
N LYS A 820 -8.16 38.84 -14.32
CA LYS A 820 -8.86 37.99 -15.30
C LYS A 820 -10.36 38.26 -15.32
N ASN A 821 -11.01 38.36 -14.16
CA ASN A 821 -12.43 38.64 -14.04
C ASN A 821 -12.79 40.05 -14.56
N TYR A 822 -11.95 41.05 -14.29
CA TYR A 822 -12.11 42.41 -14.81
C TYR A 822 -12.07 42.43 -16.33
N MET A 823 -11.21 41.61 -16.94
CA MET A 823 -11.07 41.50 -18.40
C MET A 823 -12.21 40.69 -19.07
N MET A 824 -13.11 40.07 -18.31
CA MET A 824 -14.26 39.35 -18.89
C MET A 824 -15.42 40.31 -19.20
N PRO A 825 -16.17 40.10 -20.30
CA PRO A 825 -17.33 40.92 -20.62
C PRO A 825 -18.44 40.76 -19.57
N ALA A 826 -19.08 41.88 -19.19
CA ALA A 826 -20.11 41.90 -18.16
C ALA A 826 -21.28 40.97 -18.51
N LYS A 827 -21.57 39.99 -17.65
CA LYS A 827 -22.78 39.15 -17.74
C LYS A 827 -23.99 39.98 -17.31
N GLY A 828 -24.76 40.52 -18.26
CA GLY A 828 -26.17 40.85 -17.99
C GLY A 828 -26.81 42.15 -18.52
N LYS A 829 -26.16 43.01 -19.33
CA LYS A 829 -26.88 44.12 -19.99
C LYS A 829 -26.52 44.25 -21.48
N LYS A 830 -27.55 44.37 -22.32
CA LYS A 830 -27.52 44.33 -23.80
C LYS A 830 -26.96 45.59 -24.48
N THR A 831 -26.21 46.43 -23.77
CA THR A 831 -25.65 47.67 -24.31
C THR A 831 -24.15 47.74 -24.03
N ASP A 832 -23.39 47.84 -25.11
CA ASP A 832 -21.93 47.79 -25.29
C ASP A 832 -21.21 46.44 -25.08
N LYS A 833 -20.94 45.79 -26.22
CA LYS A 833 -20.05 44.64 -26.37
C LYS A 833 -18.64 45.09 -26.77
N GLN A 834 -17.95 45.86 -25.92
CA GLN A 834 -16.50 45.95 -26.00
C GLN A 834 -15.90 45.29 -24.77
N PRO A 835 -14.90 44.38 -24.92
CA PRO A 835 -14.15 43.91 -23.76
C PRO A 835 -13.52 45.13 -23.08
N PRO A 836 -13.59 45.23 -21.73
CA PRO A 836 -12.97 46.35 -21.02
C PRO A 836 -11.48 46.42 -21.35
N GLN A 837 -10.98 47.65 -21.57
CA GLN A 837 -9.57 47.90 -21.84
C GLN A 837 -8.71 47.34 -20.70
N LYS A 838 -7.54 46.77 -21.04
CA LYS A 838 -6.60 46.26 -20.03
C LYS A 838 -6.28 47.38 -19.03
N PRO A 839 -6.44 47.16 -17.72
CA PRO A 839 -6.20 48.20 -16.74
C PRO A 839 -4.70 48.55 -16.70
N SER A 840 -4.43 49.82 -16.44
CA SER A 840 -3.05 50.34 -16.33
C SER A 840 -2.53 50.36 -14.90
N HIS A 841 -3.44 50.62 -13.95
CA HIS A 841 -3.12 50.92 -12.56
C HIS A 841 -3.96 50.02 -11.64
N CYS A 842 -3.42 49.69 -10.47
CA CYS A 842 -4.13 49.00 -9.41
C CYS A 842 -3.89 49.73 -8.09
N THR A 843 -4.93 49.94 -7.29
CA THR A 843 -4.78 50.40 -5.91
C THR A 843 -5.15 49.25 -4.99
N ILE A 844 -4.21 48.81 -4.16
CA ILE A 844 -4.37 47.80 -3.12
C ILE A 844 -4.62 48.52 -1.79
N TYR A 845 -5.66 48.11 -1.08
CA TYR A 845 -6.03 48.62 0.23
C TYR A 845 -5.78 47.56 1.30
N VAL A 846 -5.04 47.95 2.33
CA VAL A 846 -4.66 47.10 3.46
C VAL A 846 -5.26 47.66 4.75
N ALA A 847 -5.91 46.83 5.55
CA ALA A 847 -6.51 47.26 6.81
C ALA A 847 -5.52 47.04 7.97
N LYS A 848 -5.26 48.07 8.80
CA LYS A 848 -4.37 47.94 9.97
C LYS A 848 -4.98 47.09 11.09
N ASN A 849 -6.28 47.25 11.30
CA ASN A 849 -7.05 46.55 12.33
C ASN A 849 -8.30 45.97 11.68
N TYR A 850 -8.84 44.92 12.29
CA TYR A 850 -10.16 44.43 11.93
C TYR A 850 -11.22 45.55 12.08
N PRO A 851 -12.19 45.66 11.16
CA PRO A 851 -13.37 46.49 11.33
C PRO A 851 -14.06 46.21 12.67
N SER A 852 -14.70 47.22 13.27
CA SER A 852 -15.25 47.13 14.64
C SER A 852 -16.10 45.88 14.88
N TRP A 853 -16.97 45.51 13.93
CA TRP A 853 -17.82 44.33 14.05
C TRP A 853 -17.05 43.00 13.97
N GLN A 854 -15.98 42.94 13.16
CA GLN A 854 -15.10 41.77 13.08
C GLN A 854 -14.23 41.67 14.32
N HIS A 855 -13.70 42.78 14.82
CA HIS A 855 -12.91 42.83 16.06
C HIS A 855 -13.72 42.33 17.25
N THR A 856 -14.95 42.79 17.44
CA THR A 856 -15.85 42.31 18.50
C THR A 856 -16.14 40.81 18.34
N THR A 857 -16.40 40.36 17.11
CA THR A 857 -16.65 38.93 16.82
C THR A 857 -15.43 38.07 17.13
N LEU A 858 -14.24 38.49 16.69
CA LEU A 858 -12.99 37.76 16.87
C LEU A 858 -12.56 37.74 18.34
N SER A 859 -12.74 38.84 19.06
CA SER A 859 -12.48 38.92 20.51
C SER A 859 -13.38 37.95 21.29
N LEU A 860 -14.65 37.84 20.91
CA LEU A 860 -15.57 36.86 21.52
C LEU A 860 -15.12 35.42 21.22
N LEU A 861 -14.71 35.12 19.99
CA LEU A 861 -14.17 33.80 19.63
C LEU A 861 -12.88 33.48 20.42
N HIS A 862 -11.98 34.45 20.54
CA HIS A 862 -10.74 34.32 21.31
C HIS A 862 -11.03 33.99 22.78
N ASN A 863 -11.93 34.75 23.42
CA ASN A 863 -12.34 34.50 24.80
C ASN A 863 -12.94 33.10 25.00
N HIS A 864 -13.77 32.63 24.07
CA HIS A 864 -14.32 31.27 24.11
C HIS A 864 -13.26 30.20 23.92
N PHE A 865 -12.29 30.45 23.05
CA PHE A 865 -11.19 29.53 22.78
C PHE A 865 -10.29 29.37 24.02
N GLU A 866 -9.95 30.47 24.69
CA GLU A 866 -9.22 30.46 25.96
C GLU A 866 -10.02 29.80 27.09
N ALA A 867 -11.30 30.14 27.23
CA ALA A 867 -12.15 29.63 28.30
C ALA A 867 -12.37 28.11 28.25
N ASN A 868 -12.36 27.51 27.05
CA ASN A 868 -12.72 26.10 26.84
C ASN A 868 -11.54 25.22 26.41
N SER A 869 -10.31 25.57 26.81
CA SER A 869 -9.10 24.78 26.50
C SER A 869 -8.92 24.50 24.99
N GLY A 870 -9.13 25.52 24.16
CA GLY A 870 -8.92 25.45 22.71
C GLY A 870 -10.10 24.90 21.90
N LYS A 871 -11.33 25.00 22.41
CA LYS A 871 -12.55 24.60 21.67
C LYS A 871 -13.58 25.72 21.59
N LEU A 872 -13.96 26.07 20.37
CA LEU A 872 -15.06 27.00 20.14
C LEU A 872 -16.42 26.32 20.37
N PRO A 873 -17.39 26.99 21.01
CA PRO A 873 -18.76 26.49 21.14
C PRO A 873 -19.46 26.24 19.80
N ASP A 874 -20.61 25.58 19.86
CA ASP A 874 -21.46 25.37 18.69
C ASP A 874 -21.89 26.71 18.07
N ASN A 875 -22.09 26.72 16.74
CA ASN A 875 -22.49 27.92 16.01
C ASN A 875 -23.79 28.54 16.57
N LYS A 876 -24.68 27.75 17.16
CA LYS A 876 -25.91 28.23 17.80
C LYS A 876 -25.62 29.11 19.02
N VAL A 877 -24.64 28.72 19.85
CA VAL A 877 -24.23 29.46 21.05
C VAL A 877 -23.54 30.76 20.62
N ILE A 878 -22.60 30.66 19.68
CA ILE A 878 -21.87 31.82 19.13
C ILE A 878 -22.85 32.82 18.48
N ALA A 879 -23.79 32.35 17.66
CA ALA A 879 -24.79 33.20 17.03
C ALA A 879 -25.71 33.89 18.04
N SER A 880 -26.08 33.19 19.12
CA SER A 880 -26.92 33.73 20.19
C SER A 880 -26.23 34.87 20.92
N GLU A 881 -24.95 34.69 21.30
CA GLU A 881 -24.19 35.71 22.02
C GLU A 881 -23.87 36.92 21.13
N LEU A 882 -23.43 36.69 19.89
CA LEU A 882 -23.18 37.77 18.93
C LEU A 882 -24.46 38.53 18.57
N GLY A 883 -25.61 37.85 18.54
CA GLY A 883 -26.93 38.45 18.32
C GLY A 883 -27.40 39.36 19.46
N ASN A 884 -26.88 39.16 20.67
CA ASN A 884 -27.17 39.98 21.84
C ASN A 884 -26.31 41.25 21.92
N LEU A 885 -25.28 41.40 21.08
CA LEU A 885 -24.40 42.57 21.05
C LEU A 885 -24.98 43.69 20.16
N PRO A 886 -25.33 44.86 20.72
CA PRO A 886 -25.98 45.93 19.97
C PRO A 886 -25.16 46.44 18.77
N GLU A 887 -23.83 46.47 18.87
CA GLU A 887 -22.94 46.92 17.80
C GLU A 887 -22.96 46.01 16.55
N LEU A 888 -23.38 44.75 16.66
CA LEU A 888 -23.41 43.79 15.56
C LEU A 888 -24.74 43.74 14.82
N LYS A 889 -25.78 44.42 15.32
CA LYS A 889 -27.15 44.35 14.77
C LYS A 889 -27.24 44.68 13.27
N LYS A 890 -26.42 45.63 12.79
CA LYS A 890 -26.33 46.00 11.36
C LYS A 890 -25.59 44.97 10.51
N TYR A 891 -24.75 44.15 11.12
CA TYR A 891 -23.81 43.24 10.46
C TYR A 891 -24.14 41.75 10.65
N MET A 892 -25.21 41.39 11.36
CA MET A 892 -25.54 39.99 11.69
C MET A 892 -25.57 39.04 10.47
N LYS A 893 -25.90 39.54 9.27
CA LYS A 893 -25.84 38.74 8.03
C LYS A 893 -24.40 38.38 7.60
N LYS A 894 -23.40 39.20 7.95
CA LYS A 894 -21.96 39.01 7.67
C LYS A 894 -21.21 38.29 8.80
N VAL A 895 -21.73 38.38 10.04
CA VAL A 895 -21.09 37.83 11.25
C VAL A 895 -20.90 36.32 11.19
N MET A 896 -21.95 35.53 10.92
CA MET A 896 -21.82 34.06 10.93
C MET A 896 -20.97 33.50 9.77
N PRO A 897 -21.04 34.04 8.54
CA PRO A 897 -20.06 33.70 7.50
C PRO A 897 -18.60 33.95 7.93
N PHE A 898 -18.34 35.07 8.62
CA PHE A 898 -17.01 35.37 9.16
C PHE A 898 -16.59 34.35 10.23
N VAL A 899 -17.46 34.01 11.18
CA VAL A 899 -17.21 32.96 12.19
C VAL A 899 -16.89 31.62 11.53
N ALA A 900 -17.64 31.22 10.50
CA ALA A 900 -17.41 29.96 9.80
C ALA A 900 -16.03 29.94 9.13
N MET A 901 -15.66 31.03 8.46
CA MET A 901 -14.34 31.21 7.85
C MET A 901 -13.21 31.15 8.90
N ILE A 902 -13.39 31.79 10.05
CA ILE A 902 -12.40 31.75 11.15
C ILE A 902 -12.27 30.33 11.70
N LYS A 903 -13.37 29.59 11.87
CA LYS A 903 -13.34 28.18 12.29
C LYS A 903 -12.59 27.29 11.28
N GLU A 904 -12.87 27.45 9.99
CA GLU A 904 -12.19 26.70 8.93
C GLU A 904 -10.67 26.99 8.94
N ASN A 905 -10.30 28.26 9.05
CA ASN A 905 -8.91 28.67 9.12
C ASN A 905 -8.23 28.24 10.42
N LEU A 906 -8.94 28.22 11.56
CA LEU A 906 -8.44 27.75 12.85
C LEU A 906 -8.04 26.27 12.80
N GLU A 907 -8.83 25.43 12.14
CA GLU A 907 -8.51 24.01 11.93
C GLU A 907 -7.32 23.83 10.97
N LYS A 908 -7.19 24.69 9.95
CA LYS A 908 -6.15 24.57 8.92
C LYS A 908 -4.80 25.17 9.34
N MET A 909 -4.83 26.30 10.03
CA MET A 909 -3.66 27.16 10.29
C MET A 909 -3.39 27.35 11.79
N GLY A 910 -4.21 26.77 12.67
CA GLY A 910 -4.05 26.82 14.12
C GLY A 910 -4.58 28.11 14.78
N PRO A 911 -4.35 28.24 16.11
CA PRO A 911 -4.95 29.29 16.96
C PRO A 911 -4.65 30.74 16.55
N ARG A 912 -3.55 30.98 15.83
CA ARG A 912 -3.12 32.32 15.37
C ARG A 912 -4.14 33.08 14.53
N VAL A 913 -5.13 32.39 13.96
CA VAL A 913 -6.24 33.03 13.22
C VAL A 913 -7.11 33.90 14.15
N LEU A 914 -7.03 33.66 15.46
CA LEU A 914 -7.71 34.43 16.50
C LEU A 914 -6.94 35.67 16.95
N ASP A 915 -5.74 35.92 16.41
CA ASP A 915 -4.95 37.09 16.78
C ASP A 915 -5.58 38.37 16.19
N LEU A 916 -5.64 39.41 17.02
CA LEU A 916 -6.25 40.69 16.66
C LEU A 916 -5.40 41.49 15.66
N GLN A 917 -4.12 41.15 15.54
CA GLN A 917 -3.15 41.75 14.64
C GLN A 917 -2.29 40.66 14.01
N LEU A 918 -1.81 40.90 12.79
CA LEU A 918 -0.89 39.99 12.12
C LEU A 918 0.52 40.14 12.70
N GLU A 919 1.27 39.04 12.63
CA GLU A 919 2.66 38.97 13.13
C GLU A 919 3.68 39.71 12.26
N PHE A 920 3.25 40.20 11.08
CA PHE A 920 4.10 40.91 10.12
C PHE A 920 3.36 42.13 9.55
N ASP A 921 4.13 43.11 9.09
CA ASP A 921 3.59 44.32 8.45
C ASP A 921 3.19 44.03 7.00
N GLU A 922 1.88 43.89 6.76
CA GLU A 922 1.32 43.62 5.44
C GLU A 922 1.73 44.65 4.38
N GLN A 923 1.73 45.95 4.73
CA GLN A 923 2.05 47.00 3.78
C GLN A 923 3.53 46.88 3.40
N ALA A 924 4.42 46.70 4.38
CA ALA A 924 5.84 46.53 4.12
C ALA A 924 6.10 45.32 3.19
N VAL A 925 5.50 44.17 3.48
CA VAL A 925 5.65 42.93 2.67
C VAL A 925 5.24 43.14 1.21
N LEU A 926 4.11 43.82 0.97
CA LEU A 926 3.66 44.14 -0.38
C LEU A 926 4.58 45.15 -1.07
N MET A 927 5.05 46.17 -0.34
CA MET A 927 5.94 47.19 -0.87
C MET A 927 7.31 46.60 -1.26
N GLU A 928 7.86 45.67 -0.48
CA GLU A 928 9.11 44.98 -0.79
C GLU A 928 9.05 44.18 -2.11
N ASN A 929 7.85 43.75 -2.53
CA ASN A 929 7.64 42.91 -3.72
C ASN A 929 6.79 43.57 -4.81
N ILE A 930 6.57 44.89 -4.72
CA ILE A 930 5.66 45.62 -5.61
C ILE A 930 6.14 45.61 -7.08
N VAL A 931 7.45 45.58 -7.29
CA VAL A 931 8.06 45.51 -8.62
C VAL A 931 7.70 44.18 -9.29
N TYR A 932 7.83 43.07 -8.55
CA TYR A 932 7.42 41.75 -9.02
C TYR A 932 5.92 41.73 -9.35
N LEU A 933 5.06 42.21 -8.44
CA LEU A 933 3.60 42.23 -8.65
C LEU A 933 3.23 43.06 -9.90
N THR A 934 3.86 44.22 -10.08
CA THR A 934 3.62 45.11 -11.23
C THR A 934 4.04 44.44 -12.54
N ASN A 935 5.21 43.79 -12.56
CA ASN A 935 5.72 43.09 -13.74
C ASN A 935 4.87 41.86 -14.08
N SER A 936 4.52 41.05 -13.08
CA SER A 936 3.77 39.80 -13.26
C SER A 936 2.31 40.04 -13.67
N LEU A 937 1.67 41.09 -13.14
CA LEU A 937 0.33 41.51 -13.56
C LEU A 937 0.33 42.34 -14.84
N GLU A 938 1.51 42.64 -15.38
CA GLU A 938 1.73 43.48 -16.56
C GLU A 938 1.05 44.86 -16.45
N LEU A 939 1.01 45.41 -15.23
CA LEU A 939 0.50 46.74 -14.94
C LEU A 939 1.61 47.79 -15.08
N GLU A 940 1.25 49.07 -15.06
CA GLU A 940 2.21 50.17 -15.08
C GLU A 940 2.56 50.66 -13.68
N HIS A 941 1.57 50.70 -12.79
CA HIS A 941 1.78 51.11 -11.41
C HIS A 941 0.79 50.45 -10.45
N ILE A 942 1.27 50.14 -9.26
CA ILE A 942 0.47 49.65 -8.14
C ILE A 942 0.65 50.64 -6.99
N GLU A 943 -0.46 51.15 -6.46
CA GLU A 943 -0.48 51.96 -5.23
C GLU A 943 -0.91 51.07 -4.06
N VAL A 944 -0.17 51.08 -2.95
CA VAL A 944 -0.58 50.39 -1.72
C VAL A 944 -0.95 51.42 -0.66
N LYS A 945 -2.25 51.52 -0.36
CA LYS A 945 -2.82 52.48 0.59
C LYS A 945 -3.40 51.77 1.81
N PHE A 946 -3.48 52.48 2.93
CA PHE A 946 -4.27 52.00 4.05
C PHE A 946 -5.77 52.13 3.73
N ALA A 947 -6.56 51.13 4.12
CA ALA A 947 -8.00 51.09 3.88
C ALA A 947 -8.77 52.28 4.48
N SER A 948 -8.15 53.05 5.40
CA SER A 948 -8.68 54.32 5.92
C SER A 948 -8.88 55.38 4.84
N GLU A 949 -8.08 55.36 3.77
CA GLU A 949 -8.16 56.29 2.64
C GLU A 949 -9.10 55.80 1.53
N ALA A 950 -9.71 54.63 1.71
CA ALA A 950 -10.59 54.02 0.74
C ALA A 950 -12.05 54.52 0.85
N GLU A 951 -12.84 54.26 -0.19
CA GLU A 951 -14.29 54.43 -0.16
C GLU A 951 -14.94 53.58 0.93
N ASP A 952 -16.12 54.00 1.41
CA ASP A 952 -16.80 53.41 2.58
C ASP A 952 -16.93 51.88 2.50
N LYS A 953 -17.22 51.34 1.31
CA LYS A 953 -17.37 49.90 1.09
C LYS A 953 -16.06 49.14 1.30
N VAL A 954 -14.95 49.65 0.74
CA VAL A 954 -13.62 49.03 0.91
C VAL A 954 -13.15 49.17 2.35
N ARG A 955 -13.41 50.32 2.99
CA ARG A 955 -13.04 50.57 4.39
C ARG A 955 -13.79 49.64 5.37
N GLU A 956 -15.04 49.29 5.06
CA GLU A 956 -15.90 48.45 5.91
C GLU A 956 -15.68 46.94 5.70
N ASP A 957 -15.34 46.53 4.47
CA ASP A 957 -15.19 45.11 4.10
C ASP A 957 -13.74 44.60 4.11
N CYS A 958 -12.73 45.49 4.02
CA CYS A 958 -11.33 45.10 4.05
C CYS A 958 -10.90 44.69 5.47
N CYS A 959 -10.19 43.56 5.59
CA CYS A 959 -9.63 43.09 6.85
C CYS A 959 -8.17 42.66 6.69
N PRO A 960 -7.39 42.65 7.79
CA PRO A 960 -6.02 42.14 7.77
C PRO A 960 -5.96 40.71 7.21
N GLY A 961 -4.96 40.43 6.40
CA GLY A 961 -4.72 39.15 5.73
C GLY A 961 -5.47 39.01 4.40
N LYS A 962 -6.42 39.90 4.09
CA LYS A 962 -7.25 39.85 2.88
C LYS A 962 -7.41 41.24 2.26
N PRO A 963 -6.36 41.79 1.65
CA PRO A 963 -6.41 43.12 1.05
C PRO A 963 -7.43 43.18 -0.09
N LEU A 964 -8.08 44.33 -0.23
CA LEU A 964 -8.96 44.61 -1.36
C LEU A 964 -8.21 45.43 -2.41
N ASN A 965 -8.66 45.36 -3.66
CA ASN A 965 -8.01 46.06 -4.75
C ASN A 965 -9.02 46.59 -5.76
N VAL A 966 -8.63 47.68 -6.43
CA VAL A 966 -9.40 48.32 -7.49
C VAL A 966 -8.49 48.54 -8.69
N PHE A 967 -8.90 48.03 -9.85
CA PHE A 967 -8.22 48.29 -11.13
C PHE A 967 -8.78 49.56 -11.77
N ARG A 968 -7.88 50.40 -12.31
CA ARG A 968 -8.25 51.61 -13.04
C ARG A 968 -7.45 51.74 -14.35
N THR A 969 -8.11 52.27 -15.35
CA THR A 969 -7.50 52.65 -16.63
C THR A 969 -7.36 54.15 -16.63
N GLU A 970 -6.13 54.64 -16.65
CA GLU A 970 -5.90 56.08 -16.77
C GLU A 970 -5.96 56.48 -18.25
N PRO A 971 -6.75 57.52 -18.59
CA PRO A 971 -6.87 57.98 -19.97
C PRO A 971 -5.54 58.59 -20.45
N GLY A 972 -5.18 58.33 -21.70
CA GLY A 972 -3.96 58.83 -22.33
C GLY A 972 -4.17 59.25 -23.77
N VAL A 973 -3.18 59.94 -24.34
CA VAL A 973 -3.12 60.33 -25.75
C VAL A 973 -2.01 59.53 -26.42
N ALA A 974 -2.36 58.83 -27.51
CA ALA A 974 -1.40 58.02 -28.26
C ALA A 974 -0.41 58.88 -29.04
N VAL A 975 0.89 58.59 -28.85
CA VAL A 975 2.02 59.24 -29.53
C VAL A 975 2.82 58.19 -30.29
N SER A 976 3.25 58.55 -31.50
CA SER A 976 4.13 57.72 -32.31
C SER A 976 5.58 57.90 -31.86
N LEU A 977 6.20 56.86 -31.31
CA LEU A 977 7.63 56.81 -31.01
C LEU A 977 8.37 56.20 -32.20
N VAL A 978 9.26 56.97 -32.81
CA VAL A 978 9.98 56.59 -34.03
C VAL A 978 11.48 56.50 -33.75
N ASN A 979 12.12 55.41 -34.18
CA ASN A 979 13.58 55.29 -34.16
C ASN A 979 14.15 55.52 -35.57
N PRO A 980 14.91 56.61 -35.80
CA PRO A 980 15.48 56.92 -37.11
C PRO A 980 16.89 56.33 -37.33
N GLN A 981 17.49 55.63 -36.36
CA GLN A 981 18.85 55.12 -36.49
C GLN A 981 18.88 53.93 -37.48
N PRO A 982 19.79 53.95 -38.48
CA PRO A 982 19.89 52.85 -39.43
C PRO A 982 20.45 51.59 -38.76
N SER A 983 19.97 50.42 -39.19
CA SER A 983 20.55 49.10 -38.88
C SER A 983 20.58 48.68 -37.40
N ASN A 984 19.70 49.20 -36.52
CA ASN A 984 19.65 48.83 -35.10
C ASN A 984 18.52 47.86 -34.70
N GLY A 985 17.59 47.54 -35.61
CA GLY A 985 16.48 46.60 -35.37
C GLY A 985 15.30 47.15 -34.57
N HIS A 986 15.30 48.44 -34.21
CA HIS A 986 14.24 49.11 -33.44
C HIS A 986 13.22 49.79 -34.36
N PHE A 987 11.92 49.59 -34.11
CA PHE A 987 10.83 50.05 -35.00
C PHE A 987 9.97 51.16 -34.42
N SER A 988 9.19 51.81 -35.28
CA SER A 988 8.19 52.79 -34.83
C SER A 988 7.04 52.09 -34.10
N THR A 989 6.64 52.61 -32.94
CA THR A 989 5.53 52.09 -32.14
C THR A 989 4.64 53.22 -31.64
N LYS A 990 3.40 52.92 -31.23
CA LYS A 990 2.50 53.88 -30.61
C LYS A 990 2.39 53.60 -29.11
N ILE A 991 2.61 54.62 -28.30
CA ILE A 991 2.48 54.54 -26.84
C ILE A 991 1.51 55.62 -26.38
N GLU A 992 0.63 55.28 -25.46
CA GLU A 992 -0.21 56.28 -24.79
C GLU A 992 0.62 57.05 -23.78
N ILE A 993 0.69 58.37 -23.91
CA ILE A 993 1.22 59.27 -22.88
C ILE A 993 0.04 59.73 -22.00
N ARG A 994 0.26 59.75 -20.69
CA ARG A 994 -0.70 60.08 -19.65
C ARG A 994 -0.25 61.28 -18.85
N GLN A 995 -1.19 61.86 -18.12
CA GLN A 995 -0.94 63.02 -17.27
C GLN A 995 0.10 62.69 -16.18
N GLY A 996 1.16 63.49 -16.08
CA GLY A 996 2.20 63.34 -15.06
C GLY A 996 3.30 62.33 -15.40
N ASP A 997 3.28 61.77 -16.61
CA ASP A 997 4.37 60.90 -17.05
C ASP A 997 5.70 61.65 -17.05
N ASN A 998 6.80 60.93 -16.80
CA ASN A 998 8.15 61.42 -16.97
C ASN A 998 8.87 60.61 -18.07
N ARG A 999 10.10 61.00 -18.40
CA ARG A 999 10.93 60.32 -19.40
C ARG A 999 10.99 58.80 -19.16
N ASP A 1000 11.24 58.39 -17.93
CA ASP A 1000 11.45 56.99 -17.58
C ASP A 1000 10.17 56.17 -17.70
N SER A 1001 9.01 56.73 -17.33
CA SER A 1001 7.70 56.08 -17.51
C SER A 1001 7.38 55.82 -18.99
N VAL A 1002 7.76 56.74 -19.88
CA VAL A 1002 7.60 56.57 -21.33
C VAL A 1002 8.58 55.50 -21.85
N ILE A 1003 9.85 55.53 -21.44
CA ILE A 1003 10.84 54.52 -21.83
C ILE A 1003 10.45 53.12 -21.34
N ARG A 1004 9.96 52.96 -20.10
CA ARG A 1004 9.52 51.66 -19.60
C ARG A 1004 8.36 51.08 -20.42
N ARG A 1005 7.42 51.91 -20.87
CA ARG A 1005 6.36 51.46 -21.80
C ARG A 1005 6.92 51.10 -23.17
N LEU A 1006 7.93 51.83 -23.65
CA LEU A 1006 8.62 51.49 -24.89
C LEU A 1006 9.33 50.14 -24.79
N MET A 1007 10.05 49.87 -23.69
CA MET A 1007 10.73 48.59 -23.44
C MET A 1007 9.76 47.40 -23.37
N LYS A 1008 8.52 47.62 -22.91
CA LYS A 1008 7.48 46.58 -22.92
C LYS A 1008 7.05 46.22 -24.34
N MET A 1009 7.04 47.18 -25.26
CA MET A 1009 6.68 46.97 -26.67
C MET A 1009 7.86 46.52 -27.53
N ASP A 1010 9.07 47.02 -27.23
CA ASP A 1010 10.32 46.66 -27.88
C ASP A 1010 11.26 45.96 -26.89
N ARG A 1011 11.19 44.63 -26.88
CA ARG A 1011 11.99 43.76 -26.01
C ARG A 1011 13.49 43.78 -26.33
N GLY A 1012 13.91 44.41 -27.41
CA GLY A 1012 15.33 44.61 -27.74
C GLY A 1012 16.02 45.60 -26.81
N ILE A 1013 15.25 46.47 -26.15
CA ILE A 1013 15.77 47.48 -25.22
C ILE A 1013 15.82 46.89 -23.81
N LYS A 1014 17.04 46.62 -23.31
CA LYS A 1014 17.27 45.97 -22.01
C LYS A 1014 17.63 46.94 -20.87
N ASP A 1015 18.06 48.15 -21.20
CA ASP A 1015 18.56 49.13 -20.26
C ASP A 1015 17.93 50.50 -20.55
N LEU A 1016 17.30 51.08 -19.54
CA LEU A 1016 16.61 52.36 -19.62
C LEU A 1016 17.58 53.51 -19.87
N SER A 1017 18.81 53.44 -19.33
CA SER A 1017 19.83 54.49 -19.44
C SER A 1017 20.35 54.68 -20.87
N LYS A 1018 20.22 53.64 -21.71
CA LYS A 1018 20.64 53.64 -23.11
C LYS A 1018 19.63 54.31 -24.04
N VAL A 1019 18.44 54.63 -23.57
CA VAL A 1019 17.37 55.22 -24.39
C VAL A 1019 17.32 56.72 -24.19
N LYS A 1020 17.44 57.46 -25.30
CA LYS A 1020 17.30 58.92 -25.32
C LYS A 1020 16.03 59.32 -26.05
N LEU A 1021 15.10 59.99 -25.35
CA LEU A 1021 13.90 60.57 -25.95
C LEU A 1021 14.18 61.99 -26.45
N MET A 1022 13.66 62.32 -27.63
CA MET A 1022 13.85 63.59 -28.31
C MET A 1022 12.51 64.08 -28.87
N ARG A 1023 12.21 65.38 -28.72
CA ARG A 1023 11.06 66.05 -29.35
C ARG A 1023 11.51 66.87 -30.57
N PHE A 1024 10.63 67.09 -31.53
CA PHE A 1024 10.91 68.02 -32.62
C PHE A 1024 10.86 69.47 -32.13
N ASP A 1025 11.71 70.34 -32.69
CA ASP A 1025 11.67 71.77 -32.38
C ASP A 1025 10.41 72.43 -32.96
N ASP A 1026 9.92 71.93 -34.09
CA ASP A 1026 8.61 72.23 -34.69
C ASP A 1026 7.74 70.96 -34.66
N PRO A 1027 6.74 70.87 -33.77
CA PRO A 1027 5.94 69.66 -33.59
C PRO A 1027 4.99 69.34 -34.76
N LEU A 1028 4.72 70.29 -35.68
CA LEU A 1028 3.79 70.09 -36.80
C LEU A 1028 4.52 69.76 -38.11
N LEU A 1029 5.58 70.52 -38.44
CA LEU A 1029 6.32 70.33 -39.68
C LEU A 1029 7.54 69.43 -39.51
N GLY A 1030 8.09 69.30 -38.30
CA GLY A 1030 9.25 68.47 -37.99
C GLY A 1030 9.08 67.00 -38.41
N PRO A 1031 8.01 66.31 -37.96
CA PRO A 1031 7.74 64.91 -38.35
C PRO A 1031 7.52 64.71 -39.85
N ARG A 1032 7.19 65.78 -40.61
CA ARG A 1032 6.92 65.74 -42.05
C ARG A 1032 8.17 65.97 -42.91
N ARG A 1033 9.32 66.28 -42.29
CA ARG A 1033 10.59 66.45 -43.01
C ARG A 1033 11.29 65.11 -43.19
N VAL A 1034 11.84 64.90 -44.39
CA VAL A 1034 12.61 63.68 -44.71
C VAL A 1034 13.83 63.59 -43.79
N PRO A 1035 14.03 62.50 -43.04
CA PRO A 1035 15.22 62.31 -42.20
C PRO A 1035 16.50 62.29 -43.03
N VAL A 1036 17.55 62.95 -42.56
CA VAL A 1036 18.89 62.91 -43.17
C VAL A 1036 19.75 61.92 -42.39
N LEU A 1037 20.27 60.89 -43.08
CA LEU A 1037 21.09 59.83 -42.51
C LEU A 1037 22.33 60.41 -41.81
N GLY A 1038 22.63 59.99 -40.57
CA GLY A 1038 23.77 60.48 -39.78
C GLY A 1038 23.58 61.86 -39.13
N LYS A 1039 22.38 62.43 -39.22
CA LYS A 1039 21.99 63.70 -38.59
C LYS A 1039 20.70 63.55 -37.77
N GLU A 1040 20.65 62.51 -36.96
CA GLU A 1040 19.47 62.12 -36.18
C GLU A 1040 19.04 63.21 -35.18
N HIS A 1041 19.98 64.04 -34.73
CA HIS A 1041 19.73 65.12 -33.77
C HIS A 1041 19.29 66.47 -34.38
N THR A 1042 19.41 66.67 -35.71
CA THR A 1042 19.11 67.98 -36.31
C THR A 1042 17.61 68.29 -36.26
N GLY A 1043 17.26 69.48 -35.74
CA GLY A 1043 15.88 69.96 -35.60
C GLY A 1043 15.09 69.30 -34.45
N LYS A 1044 15.79 68.73 -33.47
CA LYS A 1044 15.21 68.00 -32.34
C LYS A 1044 15.91 68.36 -31.04
N THR A 1045 15.14 68.48 -29.97
CA THR A 1045 15.62 68.78 -28.61
C THR A 1045 15.46 67.54 -27.72
N PRO A 1046 16.47 67.16 -26.91
CA PRO A 1046 16.33 66.06 -25.94
C PRO A 1046 15.29 66.36 -24.86
N ILE A 1047 14.55 65.33 -24.44
CA ILE A 1047 13.66 65.40 -23.28
C ILE A 1047 14.50 65.08 -22.03
N SER A 1048 14.57 66.01 -21.08
CA SER A 1048 15.36 65.80 -19.85
C SER A 1048 14.66 64.90 -18.83
N GLU A 1049 15.41 64.52 -17.79
CA GLU A 1049 14.95 63.68 -16.69
C GLU A 1049 13.91 64.36 -15.80
N HIS A 1050 13.93 65.69 -15.73
CA HIS A 1050 13.03 66.48 -14.91
C HIS A 1050 11.75 66.90 -15.65
N ALA A 1051 11.61 66.51 -16.91
CA ALA A 1051 10.48 66.90 -17.74
C ALA A 1051 9.24 66.06 -17.41
N VAL A 1052 8.09 66.74 -17.27
CA VAL A 1052 6.80 66.12 -16.97
C VAL A 1052 5.85 66.33 -18.15
N PHE A 1053 5.23 65.25 -18.62
CA PHE A 1053 4.22 65.27 -19.67
C PHE A 1053 2.84 65.61 -19.06
N HIS A 1054 2.15 66.56 -19.68
CA HIS A 1054 0.78 66.94 -19.39
C HIS A 1054 -0.09 66.68 -20.61
N VAL A 1055 -1.24 66.06 -20.41
CA VAL A 1055 -2.12 65.58 -21.45
C VAL A 1055 -3.44 66.32 -21.38
N ASP A 1056 -3.82 67.00 -22.46
CA ASP A 1056 -5.16 67.53 -22.64
C ASP A 1056 -5.98 66.51 -23.43
N LEU A 1057 -6.85 65.80 -22.72
CA LEU A 1057 -7.71 64.75 -23.27
C LEU A 1057 -8.78 65.29 -24.22
N MET A 1058 -9.20 66.56 -24.06
CA MET A 1058 -10.22 67.17 -24.92
C MET A 1058 -9.63 67.53 -26.29
N SER A 1059 -8.43 68.12 -26.31
CA SER A 1059 -7.76 68.52 -27.55
C SER A 1059 -6.82 67.45 -28.12
N LYS A 1060 -6.60 66.34 -27.41
CA LYS A 1060 -5.62 65.27 -27.72
C LYS A 1060 -4.20 65.82 -27.94
N LYS A 1061 -3.84 66.84 -27.16
CA LYS A 1061 -2.51 67.45 -27.19
C LYS A 1061 -1.71 67.09 -25.96
N ILE A 1062 -0.40 67.13 -26.11
CA ILE A 1062 0.54 66.83 -25.03
C ILE A 1062 1.52 67.98 -24.92
N HIS A 1063 1.69 68.46 -23.70
CA HIS A 1063 2.62 69.51 -23.34
C HIS A 1063 3.68 68.95 -22.40
N LEU A 1064 4.93 69.33 -22.62
CA LEU A 1064 6.04 69.00 -21.74
C LEU A 1064 6.37 70.23 -20.90
N THR A 1065 6.39 70.10 -19.58
CA THR A 1065 6.86 71.16 -18.68
C THR A 1065 8.28 70.85 -18.23
N GLU A 1066 9.20 71.79 -18.44
CA GLU A 1066 10.59 71.69 -18.04
C GLU A 1066 11.05 73.05 -17.47
N ASN A 1067 11.52 73.08 -16.22
CA ASN A 1067 11.94 74.31 -15.53
C ASN A 1067 10.91 75.46 -15.57
N GLY A 1068 9.61 75.13 -15.55
CA GLY A 1068 8.51 76.11 -15.59
C GLY A 1068 8.12 76.62 -16.98
N LEU A 1069 8.78 76.16 -18.04
CA LEU A 1069 8.44 76.46 -19.44
C LEU A 1069 7.69 75.27 -20.06
N GLY A 1070 6.54 75.53 -20.68
CA GLY A 1070 5.73 74.52 -21.38
C GLY A 1070 6.03 74.48 -22.88
N ALA A 1071 6.22 73.28 -23.45
CA ALA A 1071 6.43 73.06 -24.88
C ALA A 1071 5.44 72.02 -25.44
N ASP A 1072 4.82 72.28 -26.59
CA ASP A 1072 4.00 71.30 -27.31
C ASP A 1072 4.91 70.26 -28.00
N ILE A 1073 4.64 68.98 -27.79
CA ILE A 1073 5.43 67.88 -28.34
C ILE A 1073 4.86 67.31 -29.65
N GLY A 1074 3.64 67.68 -30.04
CA GLY A 1074 2.93 67.11 -31.19
C GLY A 1074 2.51 65.65 -30.97
N ASP A 1075 2.41 64.89 -32.07
CA ASP A 1075 1.96 63.48 -32.08
C ASP A 1075 3.10 62.46 -32.23
N THR A 1076 4.36 62.94 -32.34
CA THR A 1076 5.52 62.10 -32.66
C THR A 1076 6.73 62.44 -31.79
N ILE A 1077 7.27 61.44 -31.10
CA ILE A 1077 8.54 61.50 -30.34
C ILE A 1077 9.58 60.63 -31.04
N ILE A 1078 10.84 61.04 -30.97
CA ILE A 1078 11.97 60.25 -31.48
C ILE A 1078 12.65 59.58 -30.29
N TYR A 1079 12.97 58.29 -30.42
CA TYR A 1079 13.81 57.59 -29.46
C TYR A 1079 15.06 57.04 -30.13
N LEU A 1080 16.19 57.14 -29.44
CA LEU A 1080 17.48 56.62 -29.86
C LEU A 1080 17.97 55.62 -28.81
N VAL A 1081 18.57 54.52 -29.24
CA VAL A 1081 19.14 53.48 -28.38
C VAL A 1081 20.65 53.46 -28.62
N HIS A 1082 21.44 53.60 -27.55
CA HIS A 1082 22.90 53.73 -27.59
C HIS A 1082 23.65 52.52 -27.01
#